data_AF-A0A2R4K2M7-F1
#
_entry.id   AF-A0A2R4K2M7-F1
#
_cell.length_a   1.000
_cell.length_b   1.000
_cell.length_c   1.000
_cell.angle_alpha   90.00
_cell.angle_beta   90.00
_cell.angle_gamma   90.00
#
_symmetry.space_group_name_H-M   'P 1'
#
loop_
_entity.id
_entity.type
_entity.pdbx_description
1 polymer ?
#
loop_
_entity_poly.entity_id
_entity_poly.type
_entity_poly.pdbx_seq_one_letter_code
_entity_poly.pdbx_strand_id
1 'polypeptide(L)'
;MAASIDPNLVLPPHQDFAALREEAIAFITAQPGNAWTDVNPSEPGVTLLEGALAGLTDLGYRLDHEMADLLAPAGAEADWQALPPIDQALSCEPVSLDDLHKTLADHPLLGDARLLPVDGAPGHYQLRLTPIRMLSDAEKEQTRQDAWRRFQSARPLGALLDGIQLLDGVQLKLYPELELAEGAPVEATLAALVDSWRRALTAPPVYLAAADCLAAGQGGDAVFDGPVLRLGVRQSQPPAPTRVLSSQLIDLALAVPGVAQVGSLLLGDSDGRRSNSAWSWDVPDGHFLSLDLDTLLSWWSGQLTLPKQSYDPLHRKGQRLRVNLAELRALLAASAPPPTSQASLPAPFGRYRRLSDFPTFSPGLPPQYGISASGLNPTAPAAEQATTLQLQAYLLLLEQLQSDQAAQLENIRRLLELPAGDWLGRLQALFVRMLGSEALSDDDADQFWDVVRRLPATILRQAAQPLPLAEHLLTPGDLAAYRQAGGEPALEDALGERWLDRTLRRLQHLAARFGETLPDAALLRYRGVFCHYSPQLLASRRAPALDADTLTRRLASLKQVLDLAGFLLAFPRLSGGRGQGADLAASFHSRSGLEQRVAARLGIALADGELSLGNREGLYLVEGVLLTAGPELAASPAPAVPLANSVFWILPAYGSRLGDPSFRRLVERVICEETPLHLAPWVCWLGADELNQMEKLHRHWRAKWREMGGPAAPSPDTPSSGVDPSVPGAWSRRQRLRDCSAALRLALLQVAFPAGDGAVWQSHIAVSQLDANFTVGYAQVPQRRAVAFGGRIGDPSKPYVVAFTPALPLND
;
A
#
# COMPACT_ATOMS: atom_id res chain seq x y z
N MET A 1 -37.71 31.24 -1.58
CA MET A 1 -38.55 30.63 -0.53
C MET A 1 -37.76 30.72 0.75
N ALA A 2 -38.23 31.46 1.76
CA ALA A 2 -37.59 31.45 3.07
C ALA A 2 -37.93 30.11 3.72
N ALA A 3 -36.94 29.23 3.89
CA ALA A 3 -37.11 28.03 4.69
C ALA A 3 -37.44 28.47 6.12
N SER A 4 -38.54 27.98 6.69
CA SER A 4 -38.85 28.27 8.10
C SER A 4 -37.77 27.61 8.96
N ILE A 5 -37.07 28.41 9.76
CA ILE A 5 -36.13 27.90 10.76
C ILE A 5 -36.91 27.00 11.72
N ASP A 6 -36.42 25.77 11.94
CA ASP A 6 -37.03 24.84 12.88
C ASP A 6 -37.00 25.44 14.29
N PRO A 7 -38.15 25.71 14.92
CA PRO A 7 -38.21 26.31 16.26
C PRO A 7 -37.63 25.40 17.35
N ASN A 8 -37.37 24.11 17.06
CA ASN A 8 -36.74 23.17 17.98
C ASN A 8 -35.25 22.94 17.69
N LEU A 9 -34.64 23.71 16.78
CA LEU A 9 -33.22 23.59 16.48
C LEU A 9 -32.40 24.02 17.71
N VAL A 10 -31.80 23.04 18.39
CA VAL A 10 -30.82 23.28 19.44
C VAL A 10 -29.45 23.40 18.80
N LEU A 11 -28.88 24.60 18.83
CA LEU A 11 -27.54 24.85 18.33
C LEU A 11 -26.49 24.34 19.32
N PRO A 12 -25.33 23.84 18.84
CA PRO A 12 -24.19 23.60 19.69
C PRO A 12 -23.75 24.87 20.43
N PRO A 13 -23.16 24.79 21.63
CA PRO A 13 -22.77 25.97 22.41
C PRO A 13 -21.89 26.98 21.65
N HIS A 14 -20.99 26.50 20.78
CA HIS A 14 -20.10 27.34 19.96
C HIS A 14 -20.78 28.00 18.75
N GLN A 15 -22.04 27.65 18.46
CA GLN A 15 -22.90 28.30 17.46
C GLN A 15 -24.05 29.10 18.11
N ASP A 16 -24.29 28.92 19.41
CA ASP A 16 -25.32 29.64 20.15
C ASP A 16 -24.77 30.97 20.65
N PHE A 17 -25.08 32.03 19.89
CA PHE A 17 -24.69 33.39 20.23
C PHE A 17 -25.14 33.82 21.65
N ALA A 18 -26.35 33.44 22.07
CA ALA A 18 -26.87 33.83 23.37
C ALA A 18 -26.07 33.16 24.51
N ALA A 19 -25.77 31.86 24.35
CA ALA A 19 -24.94 31.13 25.29
C ALA A 19 -23.52 31.71 25.39
N LEU A 20 -22.87 31.98 24.25
CA LEU A 20 -21.54 32.61 24.20
C LEU A 20 -21.54 34.01 24.86
N ARG A 21 -22.62 34.77 24.68
CA ARG A 21 -22.79 36.08 25.31
C ARG A 21 -22.93 35.98 26.82
N GLU A 22 -23.75 35.05 27.31
CA GLU A 22 -23.91 34.81 28.75
C GLU A 22 -22.60 34.37 29.39
N GLU A 23 -21.86 33.46 28.75
CA GLU A 23 -20.55 33.00 29.20
C GLU A 23 -19.54 34.15 29.24
N ALA A 24 -19.46 34.97 28.19
CA ALA A 24 -18.53 36.10 28.13
C ALA A 24 -18.83 37.15 29.21
N ILE A 25 -20.10 37.49 29.44
CA ILE A 25 -20.50 38.43 30.50
C ILE A 25 -20.18 37.84 31.88
N ALA A 26 -20.47 36.56 32.10
CA ALA A 26 -20.12 35.88 33.35
C ALA A 26 -18.61 35.88 33.60
N PHE A 27 -17.81 35.61 32.55
CA PHE A 27 -16.35 35.64 32.62
C PHE A 27 -15.81 37.03 32.99
N ILE A 28 -16.33 38.09 32.38
CA ILE A 28 -15.91 39.47 32.63
C ILE A 28 -16.31 39.91 34.05
N THR A 29 -17.55 39.63 34.45
CA THR A 29 -18.08 40.03 35.77
C THR A 29 -17.40 39.30 36.93
N ALA A 30 -16.88 38.10 36.71
CA ALA A 30 -16.13 37.33 37.71
C ALA A 30 -14.69 37.80 37.94
N GLN A 31 -14.15 38.73 37.13
CA GLN A 31 -12.76 39.16 37.27
C GLN A 31 -12.54 39.98 38.56
N PRO A 32 -11.50 39.66 39.36
CA PRO A 32 -11.23 40.36 40.61
C PRO A 32 -10.86 41.83 40.34
N GLY A 33 -11.54 42.75 41.02
CA GLY A 33 -11.32 44.19 40.84
C GLY A 33 -11.99 44.78 39.59
N ASN A 34 -12.93 44.06 38.96
CA ASN A 34 -13.67 44.56 37.81
C ASN A 34 -14.44 45.85 38.15
N ALA A 35 -14.15 46.93 37.41
CA ALA A 35 -14.84 48.21 37.53
C ALA A 35 -16.08 48.33 36.62
N TRP A 36 -16.26 47.38 35.69
CA TRP A 36 -17.39 47.36 34.76
C TRP A 36 -18.61 46.70 35.41
N THR A 37 -19.50 47.54 35.94
CA THR A 37 -20.66 47.13 36.74
C THR A 37 -21.99 47.15 35.98
N ASP A 38 -22.05 47.88 34.86
CA ASP A 38 -23.23 47.97 33.99
C ASP A 38 -23.03 47.15 32.71
N VAL A 39 -23.79 46.08 32.54
CA VAL A 39 -23.73 45.17 31.37
C VAL A 39 -25.05 45.18 30.57
N ASN A 40 -25.73 46.33 30.53
CA ASN A 40 -26.94 46.50 29.73
C ASN A 40 -26.65 46.45 28.22
N PRO A 41 -27.59 46.00 27.36
CA PRO A 41 -27.41 45.97 25.90
C PRO A 41 -27.13 47.33 25.26
N SER A 42 -27.49 48.43 25.93
CA SER A 42 -27.22 49.80 25.48
C SER A 42 -25.77 50.26 25.71
N GLU A 43 -25.01 49.53 26.53
CA GLU A 43 -23.63 49.89 26.85
C GLU A 43 -22.70 49.61 25.67
N PRO A 44 -21.85 50.57 25.26
CA PRO A 44 -20.98 50.39 24.11
C PRO A 44 -20.05 49.18 24.24
N GLY A 45 -19.55 48.89 25.45
CA GLY A 45 -18.73 47.72 25.70
C GLY A 45 -19.45 46.40 25.41
N VAL A 46 -20.76 46.32 25.69
CA VAL A 46 -21.58 45.14 25.40
C VAL A 46 -21.80 45.02 23.90
N THR A 47 -22.08 46.11 23.19
CA THR A 47 -22.23 46.09 21.72
C THR A 47 -20.95 45.62 21.02
N LEU A 48 -19.77 46.10 21.47
CA LEU A 48 -18.49 45.68 20.91
C LEU A 48 -18.20 44.20 21.21
N LEU A 49 -18.52 43.74 22.42
CA LEU A 49 -18.42 42.33 22.79
C LEU A 49 -19.32 41.47 21.89
N GLU A 50 -20.58 41.85 21.70
CA GLU A 50 -21.53 41.17 20.83
C GLU A 50 -21.02 41.09 19.38
N GLY A 51 -20.41 42.16 18.85
CA GLY A 51 -19.75 42.12 17.54
C GLY A 51 -18.63 41.08 17.45
N ALA A 52 -17.76 41.02 18.46
CA ALA A 52 -16.70 40.02 18.52
C ALA A 52 -17.25 38.58 18.66
N LEU A 53 -18.32 38.39 19.44
CA LEU A 53 -18.99 37.10 19.61
C LEU A 53 -19.67 36.63 18.33
N ALA A 54 -20.20 37.54 17.51
CA ALA A 54 -20.76 37.17 16.20
C ALA A 54 -19.69 36.57 15.29
N GLY A 55 -18.47 37.14 15.29
CA GLY A 55 -17.33 36.58 14.57
C GLY A 55 -16.89 35.21 15.10
N LEU A 56 -16.89 35.02 16.43
CA LEU A 56 -16.63 33.70 17.03
C LEU A 56 -17.71 32.66 16.67
N THR A 57 -18.97 33.08 16.57
CA THR A 57 -20.08 32.23 16.15
C THR A 57 -19.92 31.76 14.70
N ASP A 58 -19.46 32.64 13.79
CA ASP A 58 -19.13 32.26 12.40
C ASP A 58 -17.94 31.27 12.35
N LEU A 59 -16.88 31.50 13.14
CA LEU A 59 -15.78 30.53 13.26
C LEU A 59 -16.27 29.17 13.77
N GLY A 60 -17.13 29.16 14.79
CA GLY A 60 -17.77 27.95 15.32
C GLY A 60 -18.59 27.20 14.26
N TYR A 61 -19.39 27.93 13.47
CA TYR A 61 -20.14 27.35 12.36
C TYR A 61 -19.23 26.73 11.28
N ARG A 62 -18.12 27.38 10.94
CA ARG A 62 -17.16 26.86 9.95
C ARG A 62 -16.43 25.61 10.43
N LEU A 63 -16.15 25.51 11.73
CA LEU A 63 -15.52 24.32 12.34
C LEU A 63 -16.40 23.08 12.26
N ASP A 64 -17.72 23.24 12.21
CA ASP A 64 -18.70 22.15 12.15
C ASP A 64 -19.00 21.66 10.72
N HIS A 65 -18.28 22.17 9.71
CA HIS A 65 -18.36 21.58 8.37
C HIS A 65 -17.87 20.12 8.38
N GLU A 66 -18.47 19.31 7.50
CA GLU A 66 -18.04 17.92 7.30
C GLU A 66 -16.54 17.84 7.07
N MET A 67 -15.86 16.86 7.68
CA MET A 67 -14.40 16.72 7.57
C MET A 67 -13.95 16.61 6.09
N ALA A 68 -14.75 15.97 5.26
CA ALA A 68 -14.49 15.85 3.81
C ALA A 68 -14.50 17.22 3.10
N ASP A 69 -15.27 18.20 3.59
CA ASP A 69 -15.30 19.58 3.08
C ASP A 69 -14.16 20.42 3.66
N LEU A 70 -13.85 20.26 4.96
CA LEU A 70 -12.73 20.95 5.62
C LEU A 70 -11.37 20.62 5.00
N LEU A 71 -11.22 19.38 4.52
CA LEU A 71 -10.01 18.89 3.87
C LEU A 71 -10.07 18.99 2.33
N ALA A 72 -11.18 19.46 1.76
CA ALA A 72 -11.33 19.51 0.32
C ALA A 72 -10.38 20.55 -0.31
N PRO A 73 -9.67 20.23 -1.40
CA PRO A 73 -8.84 21.18 -2.11
C PRO A 73 -9.64 22.23 -2.89
N ALA A 74 -9.12 23.46 -2.95
CA ALA A 74 -9.55 24.48 -3.92
C ALA A 74 -9.27 24.07 -5.38
N GLY A 75 -8.24 23.23 -5.57
CA GLY A 75 -7.76 22.70 -6.84
C GLY A 75 -6.52 21.83 -6.63
N ALA A 76 -5.86 21.43 -7.72
CA ALA A 76 -4.59 20.70 -7.62
C ALA A 76 -3.50 21.59 -7.00
N GLU A 77 -3.04 21.26 -5.80
CA GLU A 77 -1.89 21.90 -5.15
C GLU A 77 -0.64 21.06 -5.37
N ALA A 78 0.44 21.68 -5.85
CA ALA A 78 1.68 20.97 -6.18
C ALA A 78 2.53 20.61 -4.94
N ASP A 79 2.38 21.36 -3.83
CA ASP A 79 3.26 21.24 -2.66
C ASP A 79 2.78 20.21 -1.63
N TRP A 80 1.55 19.70 -1.76
CA TRP A 80 0.90 18.83 -0.78
C TRP A 80 0.09 17.74 -1.47
N GLN A 81 0.02 16.58 -0.81
CA GLN A 81 -0.82 15.47 -1.25
C GLN A 81 -1.57 14.85 -0.09
N ALA A 82 -2.75 14.30 -0.40
CA ALA A 82 -3.53 13.50 0.54
C ALA A 82 -2.74 12.27 1.03
N LEU A 83 -3.20 11.69 2.13
CA LEU A 83 -2.77 10.35 2.53
C LEU A 83 -3.11 9.34 1.41
N PRO A 84 -2.34 8.24 1.30
CA PRO A 84 -2.61 7.20 0.33
C PRO A 84 -4.07 6.70 0.43
N PRO A 85 -4.74 6.44 -0.71
CA PRO A 85 -6.09 5.89 -0.70
C PRO A 85 -6.12 4.49 -0.07
N ILE A 86 -7.31 4.06 0.35
CA ILE A 86 -7.51 2.83 1.14
C ILE A 86 -6.93 1.58 0.47
N ASP A 87 -7.03 1.46 -0.85
CA ASP A 87 -6.52 0.35 -1.65
C ASP A 87 -4.99 0.27 -1.63
N GLN A 88 -4.29 1.40 -1.50
CA GLN A 88 -2.83 1.44 -1.35
C GLN A 88 -2.38 1.35 0.11
N ALA A 89 -3.20 1.86 1.03
CA ALA A 89 -2.86 1.89 2.44
C ALA A 89 -3.04 0.53 3.15
N LEU A 90 -4.05 -0.25 2.75
CA LEU A 90 -4.39 -1.52 3.41
C LEU A 90 -3.83 -2.75 2.69
N SER A 91 -3.65 -2.69 1.37
CA SER A 91 -3.13 -3.84 0.63
C SER A 91 -1.65 -4.10 0.94
N CYS A 92 -1.25 -5.37 0.80
CA CYS A 92 0.14 -5.76 0.93
C CYS A 92 0.56 -6.73 -0.18
N GLU A 93 1.85 -6.80 -0.46
CA GLU A 93 2.40 -7.87 -1.30
C GLU A 93 2.17 -9.23 -0.62
N PRO A 94 2.22 -10.34 -1.37
CA PRO A 94 1.94 -11.66 -0.81
C PRO A 94 2.83 -12.02 0.39
N VAL A 95 2.21 -12.27 1.54
CA VAL A 95 2.88 -12.69 2.79
C VAL A 95 2.55 -14.13 3.18
N SER A 96 1.41 -14.65 2.70
CA SER A 96 0.98 -16.02 2.89
C SER A 96 1.01 -16.82 1.58
N LEU A 97 0.92 -18.16 1.71
CA LEU A 97 0.73 -19.02 0.54
C LEU A 97 -0.61 -18.75 -0.16
N ASP A 98 -1.65 -18.40 0.60
CA ASP A 98 -2.97 -18.06 0.05
C ASP A 98 -2.90 -16.78 -0.79
N ASP A 99 -2.17 -15.76 -0.34
CA ASP A 99 -1.93 -14.54 -1.12
C ASP A 99 -1.21 -14.84 -2.42
N LEU A 100 -0.16 -15.67 -2.38
CA LEU A 100 0.53 -16.10 -3.59
C LEU A 100 -0.39 -16.87 -4.52
N HIS A 101 -1.25 -17.75 -3.99
CA HIS A 101 -2.24 -18.45 -4.81
C HIS A 101 -3.22 -17.48 -5.46
N LYS A 102 -3.75 -16.48 -4.73
CA LYS A 102 -4.62 -15.43 -5.26
C LYS A 102 -3.91 -14.64 -6.36
N THR A 103 -2.70 -14.15 -6.10
CA THR A 103 -1.90 -13.39 -7.06
C THR A 103 -1.64 -14.21 -8.31
N LEU A 104 -1.16 -15.45 -8.19
CA LEU A 104 -0.80 -16.26 -9.35
C LEU A 104 -2.03 -16.75 -10.14
N ALA A 105 -3.16 -16.96 -9.47
CA ALA A 105 -4.43 -17.32 -10.09
C ALA A 105 -5.19 -16.11 -10.71
N ASP A 106 -4.71 -14.88 -10.54
CA ASP A 106 -5.25 -13.65 -11.13
C ASP A 106 -5.03 -13.61 -12.66
N HIS A 107 -5.48 -14.62 -13.38
CA HIS A 107 -5.27 -14.78 -14.82
C HIS A 107 -6.55 -15.32 -15.46
N PRO A 108 -7.02 -14.74 -16.60
CA PRO A 108 -8.32 -15.09 -17.18
C PRO A 108 -8.42 -16.54 -17.67
N LEU A 109 -7.30 -17.24 -17.84
CA LEU A 109 -7.27 -18.65 -18.27
C LEU A 109 -7.08 -19.64 -17.11
N LEU A 110 -6.87 -19.18 -15.88
CA LEU A 110 -6.57 -20.03 -14.73
C LEU A 110 -7.73 -20.08 -13.73
N GLY A 111 -8.01 -21.28 -13.25
CA GLY A 111 -8.96 -21.53 -12.16
C GLY A 111 -8.27 -21.53 -10.80
N ASP A 112 -7.04 -22.07 -10.76
CA ASP A 112 -6.23 -22.17 -9.55
C ASP A 112 -4.73 -22.14 -9.88
N ALA A 113 -3.93 -21.72 -8.91
CA ALA A 113 -2.47 -21.72 -8.97
C ALA A 113 -1.91 -22.07 -7.59
N ARG A 114 -1.20 -23.19 -7.48
CA ARG A 114 -0.70 -23.72 -6.20
C ARG A 114 0.81 -23.79 -6.16
N LEU A 115 1.40 -23.25 -5.10
CA LEU A 115 2.81 -23.47 -4.78
C LEU A 115 2.94 -24.72 -3.92
N LEU A 116 3.82 -25.62 -4.35
CA LEU A 116 4.17 -26.82 -3.61
C LEU A 116 5.65 -26.73 -3.20
N PRO A 117 5.98 -26.90 -1.90
CA PRO A 117 7.36 -26.95 -1.48
C PRO A 117 8.07 -28.18 -2.09
N VAL A 118 9.36 -28.04 -2.39
CA VAL A 118 10.19 -29.16 -2.89
C VAL A 118 10.78 -29.91 -1.70
N ASP A 119 10.55 -31.22 -1.63
CA ASP A 119 11.05 -32.07 -0.56
C ASP A 119 12.58 -32.03 -0.49
N GLY A 120 13.11 -31.74 0.71
CA GLY A 120 14.56 -31.67 0.94
C GLY A 120 15.24 -30.38 0.46
N ALA A 121 14.48 -29.42 -0.09
CA ALA A 121 15.00 -28.12 -0.55
C ALA A 121 14.17 -26.96 0.05
N PRO A 122 14.46 -26.52 1.30
CA PRO A 122 13.75 -25.42 1.92
C PRO A 122 13.85 -24.13 1.09
N GLY A 123 12.73 -23.40 0.97
CA GLY A 123 12.65 -22.19 0.14
C GLY A 123 12.45 -22.45 -1.36
N HIS A 124 12.53 -23.70 -1.83
CA HIS A 124 12.26 -24.06 -3.22
C HIS A 124 10.81 -24.49 -3.41
N TYR A 125 10.21 -24.06 -4.51
CA TYR A 125 8.80 -24.31 -4.83
C TYR A 125 8.59 -24.76 -6.27
N GLN A 126 7.60 -25.62 -6.47
CA GLN A 126 7.04 -25.95 -7.78
C GLN A 126 5.63 -25.35 -7.90
N LEU A 127 5.37 -24.63 -8.99
CA LEU A 127 4.07 -24.02 -9.27
C LEU A 127 3.22 -24.95 -10.12
N ARG A 128 2.06 -25.36 -9.61
CA ARG A 128 1.03 -26.08 -10.37
C ARG A 128 -0.08 -25.12 -10.79
N LEU A 129 -0.36 -25.08 -12.08
CA LEU A 129 -1.38 -24.19 -12.67
C LEU A 129 -2.54 -25.03 -13.21
N THR A 130 -3.76 -24.69 -12.79
CA THR A 130 -4.99 -25.36 -13.21
C THR A 130 -5.76 -24.46 -14.19
N PRO A 131 -5.82 -24.82 -15.49
CA PRO A 131 -6.62 -24.06 -16.46
C PRO A 131 -8.13 -24.17 -16.21
N ILE A 132 -8.90 -23.17 -16.64
CA ILE A 132 -10.38 -23.25 -16.66
C ILE A 132 -10.92 -24.03 -17.87
N ARG A 133 -10.06 -24.31 -18.86
CA ARG A 133 -10.38 -25.04 -20.09
C ARG A 133 -9.12 -25.60 -20.74
N MET A 134 -9.29 -26.45 -21.73
CA MET A 134 -8.19 -26.86 -22.62
C MET A 134 -7.56 -25.64 -23.30
N LEU A 135 -6.22 -25.57 -23.22
CA LEU A 135 -5.40 -24.51 -23.81
C LEU A 135 -4.63 -25.06 -25.01
N SER A 136 -4.50 -24.24 -26.05
CA SER A 136 -3.58 -24.47 -27.18
C SER A 136 -2.12 -24.37 -26.74
N ASP A 137 -1.18 -24.94 -27.50
CA ASP A 137 0.25 -24.90 -27.13
C ASP A 137 0.80 -23.47 -26.97
N ALA A 138 0.31 -22.53 -27.78
CA ALA A 138 0.63 -21.11 -27.67
C ALA A 138 0.09 -20.51 -26.35
N GLU A 139 -1.16 -20.80 -25.98
CA GLU A 139 -1.75 -20.35 -24.71
C GLU A 139 -1.04 -20.98 -23.50
N LYS A 140 -0.65 -22.27 -23.59
CA LYS A 140 0.11 -22.96 -22.54
C LYS A 140 1.44 -22.24 -22.30
N GLU A 141 2.17 -21.93 -23.37
CA GLU A 141 3.45 -21.25 -23.26
C GLU A 141 3.30 -19.82 -22.72
N GLN A 142 2.34 -19.06 -23.24
CA GLN A 142 2.05 -17.72 -22.75
C GLN A 142 1.68 -17.72 -21.26
N THR A 143 0.83 -18.65 -20.83
CA THR A 143 0.38 -18.78 -19.44
C THR A 143 1.55 -19.10 -18.50
N ARG A 144 2.49 -19.96 -18.91
CA ARG A 144 3.72 -20.22 -18.14
C ARG A 144 4.58 -18.96 -18.00
N GLN A 145 4.74 -18.21 -19.09
CA GLN A 145 5.54 -16.98 -19.09
C GLN A 145 4.91 -15.88 -18.23
N ASP A 146 3.58 -15.74 -18.26
CA ASP A 146 2.84 -14.80 -17.42
C ASP A 146 2.91 -15.20 -15.95
N ALA A 147 2.77 -16.49 -15.63
CA ALA A 147 2.92 -17.01 -14.27
C ALA A 147 4.34 -16.80 -13.72
N TRP A 148 5.37 -17.06 -14.54
CA TRP A 148 6.77 -16.79 -14.18
C TRP A 148 6.98 -15.30 -13.87
N ARG A 149 6.59 -14.40 -14.78
CA ARG A 149 6.74 -12.95 -14.59
C ARG A 149 6.01 -12.48 -13.33
N ARG A 150 4.81 -12.98 -13.10
CA ARG A 150 4.02 -12.61 -11.92
C ARG A 150 4.63 -13.12 -10.63
N PHE A 151 5.12 -14.37 -10.60
CA PHE A 151 5.86 -14.88 -9.46
C PHE A 151 7.10 -14.03 -9.17
N GLN A 152 7.91 -13.72 -10.20
CA GLN A 152 9.12 -12.92 -10.01
C GLN A 152 8.83 -11.50 -9.47
N SER A 153 7.75 -10.86 -9.94
CA SER A 153 7.35 -9.55 -9.44
C SER A 153 6.80 -9.58 -8.01
N ALA A 154 6.16 -10.68 -7.59
CA ALA A 154 5.54 -10.82 -6.27
C ALA A 154 6.32 -11.79 -5.36
N ARG A 155 7.58 -12.06 -5.68
CA ARG A 155 8.37 -13.12 -5.04
C ARG A 155 8.65 -12.75 -3.59
N PRO A 156 8.30 -13.59 -2.60
CA PRO A 156 8.69 -13.33 -1.22
C PRO A 156 10.17 -13.64 -1.01
N LEU A 157 10.77 -12.96 -0.02
CA LEU A 157 12.13 -13.22 0.41
C LEU A 157 12.30 -14.66 0.88
N GLY A 158 13.37 -15.31 0.44
CA GLY A 158 13.65 -16.71 0.78
C GLY A 158 12.86 -17.73 -0.04
N ALA A 159 12.16 -17.31 -1.10
CA ALA A 159 11.51 -18.20 -2.05
C ALA A 159 12.22 -18.22 -3.41
N LEU A 160 12.33 -19.42 -3.98
CA LEU A 160 12.82 -19.70 -5.32
C LEU A 160 11.85 -20.64 -6.04
N LEU A 161 11.53 -20.33 -7.29
CA LEU A 161 10.67 -21.15 -8.14
C LEU A 161 11.50 -22.10 -9.00
N ASP A 162 11.37 -23.38 -8.72
CA ASP A 162 12.06 -24.48 -9.39
C ASP A 162 11.32 -25.01 -10.60
N GLY A 163 10.05 -24.66 -10.85
CA GLY A 163 9.30 -25.27 -11.95
C GLY A 163 7.89 -24.75 -12.08
N ILE A 164 7.36 -24.74 -13.30
CA ILE A 164 5.94 -24.47 -13.58
C ILE A 164 5.35 -25.66 -14.32
N GLN A 165 4.44 -26.37 -13.66
CA GLN A 165 3.65 -27.44 -14.22
C GLN A 165 2.25 -26.93 -14.54
N LEU A 166 1.87 -26.92 -15.81
CA LEU A 166 0.49 -26.72 -16.22
C LEU A 166 -0.19 -28.09 -16.24
N LEU A 167 -1.33 -28.23 -15.56
CA LEU A 167 -2.05 -29.51 -15.51
C LEU A 167 -2.61 -29.87 -16.89
N ASP A 168 -2.58 -31.16 -17.22
CA ASP A 168 -3.17 -31.67 -18.45
C ASP A 168 -4.66 -31.94 -18.29
N GLY A 169 -5.45 -31.69 -19.33
CA GLY A 169 -6.89 -31.85 -19.24
C GLY A 169 -7.36 -33.24 -19.64
N VAL A 170 -8.22 -33.84 -18.81
CA VAL A 170 -8.95 -35.07 -19.11
C VAL A 170 -10.34 -34.69 -19.60
N GLN A 171 -10.69 -35.17 -20.79
CA GLN A 171 -12.00 -34.93 -21.40
C GLN A 171 -13.04 -35.88 -20.81
N LEU A 172 -14.00 -35.34 -20.06
CA LEU A 172 -15.14 -36.05 -19.53
C LEU A 172 -16.27 -36.07 -20.57
N LYS A 173 -16.62 -37.26 -21.04
CA LYS A 173 -17.74 -37.45 -21.96
C LYS A 173 -19.02 -37.70 -21.19
N LEU A 174 -20.07 -36.95 -21.51
CA LEU A 174 -21.40 -37.10 -20.92
C LEU A 174 -22.40 -37.55 -21.98
N TYR A 175 -23.28 -38.49 -21.62
CA TYR A 175 -24.38 -38.95 -22.46
C TYR A 175 -25.70 -38.87 -21.69
N PRO A 176 -26.29 -37.66 -21.55
CA PRO A 176 -27.53 -37.46 -20.83
C PRO A 176 -28.76 -37.75 -21.70
N GLU A 177 -29.77 -38.35 -21.12
CA GLU A 177 -31.13 -38.43 -21.65
C GLU A 177 -32.01 -37.44 -20.89
N LEU A 178 -32.56 -36.45 -21.62
CA LEU A 178 -33.25 -35.31 -21.02
C LEU A 178 -34.68 -35.17 -21.55
N GLU A 179 -35.63 -34.95 -20.63
CA GLU A 179 -36.98 -34.50 -20.93
C GLU A 179 -37.06 -32.99 -20.65
N LEU A 180 -37.37 -32.18 -21.66
CA LEU A 180 -37.54 -30.73 -21.50
C LEU A 180 -38.98 -30.36 -21.17
N ALA A 181 -39.14 -29.34 -20.32
CA ALA A 181 -40.42 -28.77 -19.96
C ALA A 181 -41.16 -28.18 -21.17
N GLU A 182 -42.48 -28.09 -21.06
CA GLU A 182 -43.31 -27.49 -22.10
C GLU A 182 -43.00 -26.00 -22.25
N GLY A 183 -42.84 -25.55 -23.51
CA GLY A 183 -42.52 -24.16 -23.83
C GLY A 183 -41.05 -23.75 -23.62
N ALA A 184 -40.19 -24.60 -23.07
CA ALA A 184 -38.79 -24.26 -22.86
C ALA A 184 -38.02 -24.10 -24.20
N PRO A 185 -37.23 -23.04 -24.38
CA PRO A 185 -36.37 -22.90 -25.55
C PRO A 185 -35.24 -23.94 -25.52
N VAL A 186 -35.10 -24.76 -26.57
CA VAL A 186 -34.21 -25.92 -26.56
C VAL A 186 -32.74 -25.51 -26.42
N GLU A 187 -32.24 -24.67 -27.33
CA GLU A 187 -30.84 -24.27 -27.40
C GLU A 187 -30.41 -23.47 -26.16
N ALA A 188 -31.26 -22.56 -25.67
CA ALA A 188 -30.97 -21.78 -24.46
C ALA A 188 -30.94 -22.66 -23.20
N THR A 189 -31.85 -23.65 -23.08
CA THR A 189 -31.85 -24.59 -21.95
C THR A 189 -30.60 -25.46 -21.96
N LEU A 190 -30.20 -25.99 -23.12
CA LEU A 190 -28.98 -26.78 -23.27
C LEU A 190 -27.72 -25.95 -23.01
N ALA A 191 -27.68 -24.69 -23.45
CA ALA A 191 -26.56 -23.78 -23.20
C ALA A 191 -26.39 -23.51 -21.68
N ALA A 192 -27.48 -23.22 -20.98
CA ALA A 192 -27.48 -23.02 -19.53
C ALA A 192 -27.04 -24.28 -18.77
N LEU A 193 -27.46 -25.46 -19.22
CA LEU A 193 -27.04 -26.74 -18.65
C LEU A 193 -25.53 -26.98 -18.81
N VAL A 194 -25.01 -26.76 -20.01
CA VAL A 194 -23.58 -26.90 -20.29
C VAL A 194 -22.75 -25.92 -19.46
N ASP A 195 -23.20 -24.68 -19.32
CA ASP A 195 -22.54 -23.69 -18.47
C ASP A 195 -22.54 -24.11 -16.99
N SER A 196 -23.67 -24.60 -16.47
CA SER A 196 -23.78 -25.11 -15.11
C SER A 196 -22.82 -26.29 -14.85
N TRP A 197 -22.76 -27.27 -15.75
CA TRP A 197 -21.82 -28.38 -15.63
C TRP A 197 -20.37 -27.95 -15.76
N ARG A 198 -20.03 -27.06 -16.70
CA ARG A 198 -18.67 -26.52 -16.83
C ARG A 198 -18.21 -25.85 -15.54
N ARG A 199 -19.02 -24.96 -14.97
CA ARG A 199 -18.71 -24.27 -13.71
C ARG A 199 -18.51 -25.25 -12.56
N ALA A 200 -19.32 -26.30 -12.48
CA ALA A 200 -19.18 -27.32 -11.44
C ALA A 200 -17.89 -28.16 -11.58
N LEU A 201 -17.48 -28.45 -12.81
CA LEU A 201 -16.29 -29.26 -13.10
C LEU A 201 -14.98 -28.47 -12.94
N THR A 202 -14.97 -27.19 -13.33
CA THR A 202 -13.74 -26.37 -13.36
C THR A 202 -13.66 -25.36 -12.23
N ALA A 203 -14.76 -25.10 -11.51
CA ALA A 203 -14.88 -24.13 -10.41
C ALA A 203 -14.14 -22.80 -10.71
N PRO A 204 -14.48 -22.10 -11.80
CA PRO A 204 -13.77 -20.89 -12.20
C PRO A 204 -13.95 -19.80 -11.12
N PRO A 205 -12.89 -19.07 -10.76
CA PRO A 205 -12.94 -18.06 -9.71
C PRO A 205 -13.88 -16.92 -10.09
N VAL A 206 -14.65 -16.45 -9.11
CA VAL A 206 -15.49 -15.26 -9.25
C VAL A 206 -14.80 -14.06 -8.62
N TYR A 207 -14.82 -12.94 -9.35
CA TYR A 207 -14.28 -11.68 -8.91
C TYR A 207 -15.35 -10.58 -8.96
N LEU A 208 -15.39 -9.74 -7.93
CA LEU A 208 -16.25 -8.56 -7.85
C LEU A 208 -15.41 -7.28 -7.86
N ALA A 209 -15.98 -6.16 -8.32
CA ALA A 209 -15.29 -4.88 -8.20
C ALA A 209 -15.22 -4.47 -6.72
N ALA A 210 -14.09 -3.88 -6.30
CA ALA A 210 -13.91 -3.45 -4.91
C ALA A 210 -14.98 -2.45 -4.46
N ALA A 211 -15.39 -1.53 -5.35
CA ALA A 211 -16.47 -0.58 -5.09
C ALA A 211 -17.81 -1.26 -4.79
N ASP A 212 -18.13 -2.34 -5.50
CA ASP A 212 -19.36 -3.11 -5.29
C ASP A 212 -19.33 -3.85 -3.94
N CYS A 213 -18.17 -4.39 -3.56
CA CYS A 213 -17.97 -5.01 -2.25
C CYS A 213 -18.19 -4.01 -1.10
N LEU A 214 -17.61 -2.81 -1.22
CA LEU A 214 -17.79 -1.73 -0.24
C LEU A 214 -19.25 -1.25 -0.19
N ALA A 215 -19.91 -1.09 -1.34
CA ALA A 215 -21.32 -0.72 -1.42
C ALA A 215 -22.26 -1.78 -0.82
N ALA A 216 -21.86 -3.06 -0.87
CA ALA A 216 -22.54 -4.16 -0.21
C ALA A 216 -22.30 -4.21 1.32
N GLY A 217 -21.56 -3.25 1.88
CA GLY A 217 -21.29 -3.15 3.32
C GLY A 217 -20.11 -3.97 3.82
N GLN A 218 -19.25 -4.50 2.94
CA GLN A 218 -18.00 -5.14 3.36
C GLN A 218 -17.02 -4.09 3.86
N GLY A 219 -16.31 -4.39 4.96
CA GLY A 219 -15.27 -3.53 5.50
C GLY A 219 -14.08 -3.41 4.54
N GLY A 220 -13.43 -2.24 4.51
CA GLY A 220 -12.26 -2.01 3.67
C GLY A 220 -11.08 -2.92 4.03
N ASP A 221 -10.95 -3.28 5.30
CA ASP A 221 -10.01 -4.28 5.81
C ASP A 221 -10.22 -5.66 5.17
N ALA A 222 -11.47 -6.10 4.98
CA ALA A 222 -11.77 -7.37 4.33
C ALA A 222 -11.62 -7.31 2.80
N VAL A 223 -11.97 -6.17 2.19
CA VAL A 223 -11.91 -5.98 0.73
C VAL A 223 -10.47 -5.89 0.21
N PHE A 224 -9.59 -5.24 0.98
CA PHE A 224 -8.19 -5.02 0.64
C PHE A 224 -7.23 -5.89 1.47
N ASP A 225 -7.72 -7.01 2.01
CA ASP A 225 -6.89 -8.00 2.71
C ASP A 225 -5.99 -8.74 1.70
N GLY A 226 -4.68 -8.46 1.78
CA GLY A 226 -3.67 -9.06 0.93
C GLY A 226 -3.41 -8.30 -0.38
N PRO A 227 -3.00 -9.00 -1.45
CA PRO A 227 -2.52 -8.38 -2.67
C PRO A 227 -3.65 -7.84 -3.56
N VAL A 228 -3.41 -6.67 -4.17
CA VAL A 228 -4.31 -6.10 -5.17
C VAL A 228 -4.32 -6.96 -6.44
N LEU A 229 -5.49 -7.50 -6.78
CA LEU A 229 -5.68 -8.35 -7.97
C LEU A 229 -6.26 -7.55 -9.14
N ARG A 230 -5.86 -7.88 -10.36
CA ARG A 230 -6.33 -7.21 -11.59
C ARG A 230 -7.77 -7.53 -11.91
N LEU A 231 -8.21 -8.76 -11.63
CA LEU A 231 -9.58 -9.21 -11.91
C LEU A 231 -10.60 -8.73 -10.88
N GLY A 232 -10.17 -8.15 -9.75
CA GLY A 232 -11.02 -7.64 -8.67
C GLY A 232 -10.89 -8.44 -7.37
N VAL A 233 -11.86 -8.33 -6.48
CA VAL A 233 -11.88 -9.03 -5.19
C VAL A 233 -12.33 -10.47 -5.40
N ARG A 234 -11.41 -11.43 -5.23
CA ARG A 234 -11.69 -12.87 -5.37
C ARG A 234 -12.67 -13.32 -4.30
N GLN A 235 -13.77 -13.94 -4.71
CA GLN A 235 -14.76 -14.49 -3.80
C GLN A 235 -14.35 -15.88 -3.31
N SER A 236 -14.66 -16.18 -2.05
CA SER A 236 -14.43 -17.52 -1.50
C SER A 236 -15.34 -18.52 -2.18
N GLN A 237 -14.75 -19.58 -2.74
CA GLN A 237 -15.46 -20.62 -3.48
C GLN A 237 -14.84 -22.00 -3.19
N PRO A 238 -15.63 -23.08 -3.26
CA PRO A 238 -15.08 -24.42 -3.15
C PRO A 238 -14.11 -24.69 -4.31
N PRO A 239 -13.00 -25.40 -4.05
CA PRO A 239 -12.06 -25.77 -5.10
C PRO A 239 -12.70 -26.72 -6.11
N ALA A 240 -12.07 -26.84 -7.29
CA ALA A 240 -12.47 -27.82 -8.29
C ALA A 240 -12.50 -29.25 -7.70
N PRO A 241 -13.52 -30.06 -8.04
CA PRO A 241 -13.68 -31.38 -7.47
C PRO A 241 -12.56 -32.33 -7.93
N THR A 242 -11.95 -33.05 -7.00
CA THR A 242 -11.06 -34.19 -7.29
C THR A 242 -11.83 -35.46 -7.61
N ARG A 243 -13.14 -35.46 -7.33
CA ARG A 243 -14.07 -36.54 -7.63
C ARG A 243 -15.44 -35.98 -7.98
N VAL A 244 -15.99 -36.40 -9.12
CA VAL A 244 -17.29 -35.95 -9.61
C VAL A 244 -18.29 -37.08 -9.50
N LEU A 245 -19.45 -36.81 -8.90
CA LEU A 245 -20.53 -37.79 -8.80
C LEU A 245 -21.59 -37.53 -9.87
N SER A 246 -22.08 -38.61 -10.49
CA SER A 246 -23.20 -38.56 -11.43
C SER A 246 -24.45 -37.91 -10.82
N SER A 247 -24.74 -38.19 -9.54
CA SER A 247 -25.85 -37.57 -8.81
C SER A 247 -25.74 -36.05 -8.73
N GLN A 248 -24.53 -35.51 -8.48
CA GLN A 248 -24.32 -34.06 -8.43
C GLN A 248 -24.59 -33.41 -9.79
N LEU A 249 -24.17 -34.05 -10.89
CA LEU A 249 -24.45 -33.55 -12.24
C LEU A 249 -25.94 -33.65 -12.59
N ILE A 250 -26.65 -34.68 -12.11
CA ILE A 250 -28.10 -34.81 -12.27
C ILE A 250 -28.83 -33.69 -11.49
N ASP A 251 -28.44 -33.45 -10.24
CA ASP A 251 -29.03 -32.40 -9.40
C ASP A 251 -28.83 -31.02 -10.03
N LEU A 252 -27.63 -30.74 -10.56
CA LEU A 252 -27.34 -29.51 -11.31
C LEU A 252 -28.20 -29.41 -12.57
N ALA A 253 -28.46 -30.52 -13.26
CA ALA A 253 -29.28 -30.52 -14.46
C ALA A 253 -30.76 -30.22 -14.15
N LEU A 254 -31.30 -30.80 -13.08
CA LEU A 254 -32.66 -30.57 -12.62
C LEU A 254 -32.87 -29.15 -12.07
N ALA A 255 -31.81 -28.48 -11.61
CA ALA A 255 -31.85 -27.09 -11.18
C ALA A 255 -31.96 -26.08 -12.35
N VAL A 256 -31.66 -26.49 -13.59
CA VAL A 256 -31.72 -25.62 -14.76
C VAL A 256 -33.19 -25.41 -15.19
N PRO A 257 -33.69 -24.16 -15.25
CA PRO A 257 -35.03 -23.89 -15.73
C PRO A 257 -35.24 -24.42 -17.16
N GLY A 258 -36.23 -25.30 -17.33
CA GLY A 258 -36.56 -25.91 -18.63
C GLY A 258 -36.21 -27.39 -18.73
N VAL A 259 -35.45 -27.97 -17.81
CA VAL A 259 -35.26 -29.43 -17.68
C VAL A 259 -36.37 -29.98 -16.79
N ALA A 260 -37.20 -30.88 -17.33
CA ALA A 260 -38.29 -31.51 -16.58
C ALA A 260 -37.84 -32.82 -15.89
N GLN A 261 -36.99 -33.60 -16.56
CA GLN A 261 -36.48 -34.87 -16.04
C GLN A 261 -35.12 -35.22 -16.66
N VAL A 262 -34.27 -35.90 -15.90
CA VAL A 262 -33.08 -36.60 -16.40
C VAL A 262 -33.38 -38.10 -16.36
N GLY A 263 -33.52 -38.75 -17.51
CA GLY A 263 -33.83 -40.17 -17.61
C GLY A 263 -32.63 -41.04 -17.27
N SER A 264 -31.47 -40.72 -17.85
CA SER A 264 -30.20 -41.38 -17.59
C SER A 264 -29.03 -40.41 -17.81
N LEU A 265 -27.94 -40.57 -17.05
CA LEU A 265 -26.68 -39.84 -17.26
C LEU A 265 -25.53 -40.83 -17.21
N LEU A 266 -24.86 -41.04 -18.35
CA LEU A 266 -23.68 -41.87 -18.44
C LEU A 266 -22.41 -41.03 -18.54
N LEU A 267 -21.35 -41.46 -17.85
CA LEU A 267 -20.01 -40.89 -17.88
C LEU A 267 -19.08 -41.75 -18.74
N GLY A 268 -18.14 -41.14 -19.47
CA GLY A 268 -17.14 -41.84 -20.28
C GLY A 268 -15.78 -41.14 -20.31
N ASP A 269 -14.73 -41.90 -20.61
CA ASP A 269 -13.34 -41.40 -20.74
C ASP A 269 -13.05 -40.83 -22.13
N SER A 270 -11.89 -40.16 -22.24
CA SER A 270 -11.30 -39.73 -23.51
C SER A 270 -11.06 -40.89 -24.49
N ASP A 271 -10.83 -42.11 -24.01
CA ASP A 271 -10.47 -43.29 -24.81
C ASP A 271 -11.69 -44.10 -25.33
N GLY A 272 -12.91 -43.69 -24.98
CA GLY A 272 -14.16 -44.29 -25.45
C GLY A 272 -14.56 -45.58 -24.73
N ARG A 273 -13.96 -45.93 -23.59
CA ARG A 273 -14.37 -47.07 -22.76
C ARG A 273 -15.43 -46.64 -21.75
N ARG A 274 -16.64 -47.19 -21.91
CA ARG A 274 -17.73 -47.11 -20.93
C ARG A 274 -17.31 -47.78 -19.63
N SER A 275 -17.54 -47.12 -18.50
CA SER A 275 -17.82 -47.82 -17.24
C SER A 275 -19.33 -47.77 -17.04
N ASN A 276 -20.03 -48.86 -17.39
CA ASN A 276 -21.50 -48.96 -17.29
C ASN A 276 -22.05 -48.82 -15.85
N SER A 277 -21.19 -48.58 -14.85
CA SER A 277 -21.53 -48.50 -13.43
C SER A 277 -20.66 -47.51 -12.64
N ALA A 278 -19.98 -46.56 -13.29
CA ALA A 278 -19.25 -45.50 -12.61
C ALA A 278 -20.21 -44.38 -12.16
N TRP A 279 -20.74 -44.51 -10.94
CA TRP A 279 -21.48 -43.44 -10.26
C TRP A 279 -20.57 -42.26 -9.86
N SER A 280 -19.25 -42.45 -9.94
CA SER A 280 -18.22 -41.45 -9.65
C SER A 280 -17.09 -41.46 -10.68
N TRP A 281 -16.48 -40.30 -10.89
CA TRP A 281 -15.27 -40.10 -11.68
C TRP A 281 -14.17 -39.50 -10.81
N ASP A 282 -13.03 -40.18 -10.69
CA ASP A 282 -11.87 -39.67 -9.96
C ASP A 282 -10.92 -38.96 -10.93
N VAL A 283 -10.44 -37.77 -10.55
CA VAL A 283 -9.49 -36.99 -11.36
C VAL A 283 -8.08 -37.51 -11.07
N PRO A 284 -7.32 -37.96 -12.10
CA PRO A 284 -5.93 -38.36 -11.92
C PRO A 284 -5.09 -37.20 -11.37
N ASP A 285 -4.08 -37.51 -10.55
CA ASP A 285 -3.14 -36.48 -10.11
C ASP A 285 -2.43 -35.83 -11.32
N GLY A 286 -2.14 -34.54 -11.21
CA GLY A 286 -1.57 -33.76 -12.30
C GLY A 286 -2.54 -33.42 -13.44
N HIS A 287 -3.83 -33.71 -13.31
CA HIS A 287 -4.84 -33.44 -14.33
C HIS A 287 -5.99 -32.57 -13.82
N PHE A 288 -6.70 -31.93 -14.75
CA PHE A 288 -7.97 -31.26 -14.49
C PHE A 288 -9.08 -31.80 -15.41
N LEU A 289 -10.34 -31.69 -14.98
CA LEU A 289 -11.47 -32.13 -15.80
C LEU A 289 -11.91 -31.02 -16.76
N SER A 290 -12.13 -31.40 -18.02
CA SER A 290 -12.80 -30.57 -19.00
C SER A 290 -13.99 -31.34 -19.57
N LEU A 291 -15.12 -30.65 -19.79
CA LEU A 291 -16.27 -31.24 -20.45
C LEU A 291 -16.00 -31.39 -21.96
N ASP A 292 -16.18 -32.60 -22.50
CA ASP A 292 -16.08 -32.84 -23.94
C ASP A 292 -17.35 -32.35 -24.65
N LEU A 293 -17.29 -31.09 -25.10
CA LEU A 293 -18.40 -30.48 -25.83
C LEU A 293 -18.68 -31.17 -27.16
N ASP A 294 -17.66 -31.61 -27.89
CA ASP A 294 -17.87 -32.14 -29.24
C ASP A 294 -18.67 -33.44 -29.18
N THR A 295 -18.34 -34.31 -28.21
CA THR A 295 -19.13 -35.51 -27.93
C THR A 295 -20.55 -35.16 -27.48
N LEU A 296 -20.71 -34.22 -26.54
CA LEU A 296 -22.02 -33.87 -25.98
C LEU A 296 -22.96 -33.22 -27.02
N LEU A 297 -22.44 -32.33 -27.85
CA LEU A 297 -23.19 -31.68 -28.93
C LEU A 297 -23.55 -32.68 -30.04
N SER A 298 -22.63 -33.57 -30.39
CA SER A 298 -22.88 -34.65 -31.35
C SER A 298 -23.94 -35.63 -30.83
N TRP A 299 -23.94 -35.88 -29.53
CA TRP A 299 -24.95 -36.68 -28.85
C TRP A 299 -26.35 -36.04 -28.97
N TRP A 300 -26.54 -34.79 -28.55
CA TRP A 300 -27.86 -34.15 -28.60
C TRP A 300 -28.39 -33.89 -30.02
N SER A 301 -27.50 -33.64 -30.99
CA SER A 301 -27.91 -33.54 -32.40
C SER A 301 -28.28 -34.88 -33.04
N GLY A 302 -27.97 -36.00 -32.37
CA GLY A 302 -28.16 -37.35 -32.88
C GLY A 302 -27.14 -37.76 -33.96
N GLN A 303 -26.04 -37.03 -34.09
CA GLN A 303 -24.90 -37.40 -34.95
C GLN A 303 -24.06 -38.53 -34.34
N LEU A 304 -24.10 -38.67 -33.01
CA LEU A 304 -23.45 -39.75 -32.27
C LEU A 304 -24.50 -40.70 -31.68
N THR A 305 -24.35 -42.00 -31.94
CA THR A 305 -25.22 -43.05 -31.38
C THR A 305 -24.38 -44.06 -30.61
N LEU A 306 -24.88 -44.49 -29.44
CA LEU A 306 -24.21 -45.50 -28.63
C LEU A 306 -24.65 -46.93 -29.02
N PRO A 307 -23.78 -47.95 -28.89
CA PRO A 307 -24.17 -49.34 -29.14
C PRO A 307 -25.28 -49.79 -28.18
N LYS A 308 -26.33 -50.43 -28.74
CA LYS A 308 -27.55 -50.92 -28.04
C LYS A 308 -28.45 -49.82 -27.46
N GLN A 309 -28.41 -48.61 -28.01
CA GLN A 309 -29.27 -47.51 -27.59
C GLN A 309 -30.72 -47.73 -28.05
N SER A 310 -31.68 -47.57 -27.13
CA SER A 310 -33.12 -47.75 -27.39
C SER A 310 -33.94 -46.46 -27.22
N TYR A 311 -33.30 -45.33 -26.94
CA TYR A 311 -33.92 -44.05 -26.62
C TYR A 311 -33.23 -42.88 -27.31
N ASP A 312 -33.99 -41.84 -27.67
CA ASP A 312 -33.44 -40.58 -28.17
C ASP A 312 -32.85 -39.76 -27.00
N PRO A 313 -31.82 -38.94 -27.23
CA PRO A 313 -31.12 -38.21 -26.17
C PRO A 313 -31.89 -37.00 -25.61
N LEU A 314 -32.90 -36.53 -26.32
CA LEU A 314 -33.64 -35.31 -25.98
C LEU A 314 -35.12 -35.41 -26.37
N HIS A 315 -35.99 -35.25 -25.39
CA HIS A 315 -37.43 -35.44 -25.52
C HIS A 315 -38.23 -34.26 -24.99
N ARG A 316 -39.47 -34.17 -25.47
CA ARG A 316 -40.55 -33.37 -24.88
C ARG A 316 -41.88 -34.07 -25.13
N LYS A 317 -42.61 -34.40 -24.06
CA LYS A 317 -43.81 -35.24 -24.08
C LYS A 317 -43.57 -36.55 -24.85
N GLY A 318 -42.40 -37.16 -24.68
CA GLY A 318 -41.98 -38.36 -25.40
C GLY A 318 -41.71 -38.19 -26.91
N GLN A 319 -41.74 -36.96 -27.44
CA GLN A 319 -41.34 -36.65 -28.82
C GLN A 319 -39.87 -36.22 -28.88
N ARG A 320 -39.14 -36.73 -29.88
CA ARG A 320 -37.76 -36.33 -30.15
C ARG A 320 -37.68 -34.87 -30.56
N LEU A 321 -36.76 -34.14 -29.94
CA LEU A 321 -36.43 -32.76 -30.32
C LEU A 321 -35.24 -32.70 -31.29
N ARG A 322 -35.20 -31.66 -32.13
CA ARG A 322 -34.04 -31.32 -32.97
C ARG A 322 -33.27 -30.18 -32.32
N VAL A 323 -31.94 -30.22 -32.43
CA VAL A 323 -31.05 -29.19 -31.89
C VAL A 323 -30.35 -28.46 -33.04
N ASN A 324 -30.43 -27.14 -33.03
CA ASN A 324 -29.67 -26.27 -33.92
C ASN A 324 -28.25 -26.07 -33.36
N LEU A 325 -27.28 -26.83 -33.88
CA LEU A 325 -25.89 -26.76 -33.41
C LEU A 325 -25.23 -25.40 -33.61
N ALA A 326 -25.61 -24.64 -34.65
CA ALA A 326 -25.02 -23.33 -34.90
C ALA A 326 -25.47 -22.31 -33.83
N GLU A 327 -26.75 -22.32 -33.50
CA GLU A 327 -27.34 -21.46 -32.47
C GLU A 327 -26.85 -21.84 -31.07
N LEU A 328 -26.82 -23.14 -30.74
CA LEU A 328 -26.28 -23.62 -29.47
C LEU A 328 -24.81 -23.22 -29.29
N ARG A 329 -23.97 -23.37 -30.33
CA ARG A 329 -22.57 -22.90 -30.27
C ARG A 329 -22.47 -21.39 -30.10
N ALA A 330 -23.33 -20.61 -30.75
CA ALA A 330 -23.36 -19.16 -30.59
C ALA A 330 -23.73 -18.75 -29.14
N LEU A 331 -24.72 -19.40 -28.52
CA LEU A 331 -25.10 -19.17 -27.13
C LEU A 331 -23.98 -19.55 -26.15
N LEU A 332 -23.31 -20.69 -26.38
CA LEU A 332 -22.18 -21.13 -25.57
C LEU A 332 -20.97 -20.19 -25.68
N ALA A 333 -20.76 -19.57 -26.85
CA ALA A 333 -19.72 -18.56 -27.05
C ALA A 333 -20.09 -17.22 -26.38
N ALA A 334 -21.38 -16.84 -26.40
CA ALA A 334 -21.87 -15.61 -25.79
C ALA A 334 -21.93 -15.65 -24.26
N SER A 335 -21.95 -16.84 -23.64
CA SER A 335 -22.06 -17.03 -22.19
C SER A 335 -20.75 -16.76 -21.41
N ALA A 336 -19.69 -16.28 -22.07
CA ALA A 336 -18.48 -15.86 -21.37
C ALA A 336 -18.80 -14.65 -20.47
N PRO A 337 -18.48 -14.66 -19.17
CA PRO A 337 -18.71 -13.50 -18.31
C PRO A 337 -17.93 -12.30 -18.87
N PRO A 338 -18.53 -11.09 -18.89
CA PRO A 338 -17.80 -9.89 -19.26
C PRO A 338 -16.62 -9.72 -18.30
N PRO A 339 -15.49 -9.15 -18.76
CA PRO A 339 -14.39 -8.83 -17.87
C PRO A 339 -14.88 -7.89 -16.76
N THR A 340 -14.57 -8.22 -15.51
CA THR A 340 -14.87 -7.37 -14.36
C THR A 340 -14.18 -6.02 -14.57
N SER A 341 -14.97 -4.96 -14.75
CA SER A 341 -14.45 -3.59 -14.80
C SER A 341 -14.12 -3.17 -13.37
N GLN A 342 -12.88 -2.77 -13.11
CA GLN A 342 -12.53 -2.13 -11.85
C GLN A 342 -13.17 -0.73 -11.82
N ALA A 343 -14.35 -0.61 -11.23
CA ALA A 343 -14.93 0.69 -10.95
C ALA A 343 -13.97 1.48 -10.03
N SER A 344 -13.69 2.74 -10.38
CA SER A 344 -12.85 3.61 -9.56
C SER A 344 -13.51 3.84 -8.20
N LEU A 345 -12.69 3.84 -7.15
CA LEU A 345 -13.14 4.22 -5.82
C LEU A 345 -13.62 5.68 -5.83
N PRO A 346 -14.67 6.02 -5.05
CA PRO A 346 -15.14 7.40 -4.96
C PRO A 346 -14.04 8.30 -4.39
N ALA A 347 -14.01 9.56 -4.84
CA ALA A 347 -13.07 10.55 -4.33
C ALA A 347 -13.31 10.77 -2.82
N PRO A 348 -12.24 10.90 -2.00
CA PRO A 348 -12.38 11.06 -0.56
C PRO A 348 -12.84 12.47 -0.15
N PHE A 349 -12.78 13.44 -1.06
CA PHE A 349 -13.06 14.84 -0.77
C PHE A 349 -14.49 15.23 -1.09
N GLY A 350 -15.04 16.08 -0.22
CA GLY A 350 -16.33 16.74 -0.41
C GLY A 350 -16.19 18.02 -1.21
N ARG A 351 -16.98 19.02 -0.86
CA ARG A 351 -17.00 20.33 -1.51
C ARG A 351 -15.97 21.25 -0.87
N TYR A 352 -15.15 21.90 -1.70
CA TYR A 352 -14.27 22.98 -1.24
C TYR A 352 -15.05 24.16 -0.64
N ARG A 353 -14.58 24.64 0.50
CA ARG A 353 -15.06 25.83 1.21
C ARG A 353 -13.92 26.80 1.42
N ARG A 354 -14.16 28.09 1.13
CA ARG A 354 -13.19 29.17 1.38
C ARG A 354 -13.25 29.57 2.85
N LEU A 355 -12.58 28.82 3.71
CA LEU A 355 -12.64 28.97 5.18
C LEU A 355 -11.98 30.28 5.65
N SER A 356 -10.97 30.73 4.91
CA SER A 356 -10.25 32.00 5.09
C SER A 356 -11.07 33.26 4.73
N ASP A 357 -12.17 33.15 3.98
CA ASP A 357 -13.02 34.29 3.61
C ASP A 357 -13.87 34.74 4.82
N PHE A 358 -13.25 35.49 5.73
CA PHE A 358 -13.80 35.87 7.03
C PHE A 358 -13.93 37.41 7.14
N PRO A 359 -15.15 37.96 7.07
CA PRO A 359 -15.36 39.40 7.17
C PRO A 359 -15.17 39.88 8.62
N THR A 360 -14.54 41.03 8.77
CA THR A 360 -14.47 41.75 10.06
C THR A 360 -15.86 42.12 10.58
N PHE A 361 -15.99 42.26 11.91
CA PHE A 361 -17.27 42.59 12.55
C PHE A 361 -17.54 44.11 12.63
N SER A 362 -16.50 44.95 12.57
CA SER A 362 -16.63 46.42 12.63
C SER A 362 -17.65 47.02 11.66
N PRO A 363 -17.75 46.57 10.38
CA PRO A 363 -18.76 47.10 9.45
C PRO A 363 -20.21 46.79 9.87
N GLY A 364 -20.43 45.79 10.72
CA GLY A 364 -21.74 45.42 11.25
C GLY A 364 -22.15 46.22 12.49
N LEU A 365 -21.27 47.07 13.04
CA LEU A 365 -21.58 47.90 14.19
C LEU A 365 -22.59 49.00 13.83
N PRO A 366 -23.36 49.50 14.82
CA PRO A 366 -24.28 50.61 14.60
C PRO A 366 -23.58 51.84 13.98
N PRO A 367 -24.20 52.53 13.00
CA PRO A 367 -23.59 53.67 12.30
C PRO A 367 -23.11 54.81 13.22
N GLN A 368 -23.66 54.91 14.44
CA GLN A 368 -23.28 55.91 15.44
C GLN A 368 -21.83 55.79 15.91
N TYR A 369 -21.20 54.62 15.76
CA TYR A 369 -19.78 54.44 16.07
C TYR A 369 -18.85 55.11 15.05
N GLY A 370 -19.36 55.59 13.91
CA GLY A 370 -18.55 56.25 12.88
C GLY A 370 -17.64 55.30 12.09
N ILE A 371 -17.69 54.00 12.41
CA ILE A 371 -16.93 52.93 11.77
C ILE A 371 -17.87 52.26 10.76
N SER A 372 -17.93 52.82 9.56
CA SER A 372 -18.76 52.26 8.48
C SER A 372 -18.00 52.29 7.16
N ALA A 373 -18.51 51.57 6.16
CA ALA A 373 -17.99 51.60 4.80
C ALA A 373 -18.05 53.01 4.17
N SER A 374 -18.85 53.93 4.72
CA SER A 374 -18.99 55.31 4.24
C SER A 374 -17.81 56.22 4.59
N GLY A 375 -16.84 55.75 5.38
CA GLY A 375 -15.64 56.50 5.75
C GLY A 375 -15.85 57.50 6.89
N LEU A 376 -14.79 58.24 7.24
CA LEU A 376 -14.86 59.30 8.26
C LEU A 376 -15.79 60.42 7.78
N ASN A 377 -16.60 60.96 8.69
CA ASN A 377 -17.40 62.15 8.39
C ASN A 377 -16.46 63.36 8.18
N PRO A 378 -16.38 63.94 6.97
CA PRO A 378 -15.46 65.05 6.68
C PRO A 378 -15.88 66.35 7.37
N THR A 379 -17.12 66.44 7.85
CA THR A 379 -17.66 67.61 8.57
C THR A 379 -17.48 67.53 10.09
N ALA A 380 -17.03 66.39 10.62
CA ALA A 380 -16.81 66.21 12.04
C ALA A 380 -15.55 66.95 12.54
N PRO A 381 -15.52 67.45 13.80
CA PRO A 381 -14.32 68.01 14.41
C PRO A 381 -13.15 67.03 14.45
N ALA A 382 -11.92 67.54 14.39
CA ALA A 382 -10.71 66.71 14.42
C ALA A 382 -10.62 65.79 15.65
N ALA A 383 -11.14 66.22 16.81
CA ALA A 383 -11.18 65.39 18.01
C ALA A 383 -12.11 64.17 17.85
N GLU A 384 -13.27 64.33 17.20
CA GLU A 384 -14.24 63.26 16.95
C GLU A 384 -13.72 62.26 15.89
N GLN A 385 -13.01 62.78 14.88
CA GLN A 385 -12.30 61.96 13.92
C GLN A 385 -11.19 61.14 14.61
N ALA A 386 -10.42 61.76 15.52
CA ALA A 386 -9.37 61.07 16.27
C ALA A 386 -9.93 59.97 17.19
N THR A 387 -11.07 60.19 17.86
CA THR A 387 -11.71 59.15 18.69
C THR A 387 -12.25 57.99 17.85
N THR A 388 -12.78 58.27 16.66
CA THR A 388 -13.25 57.23 15.72
C THR A 388 -12.08 56.36 15.24
N LEU A 389 -10.95 56.99 14.92
CA LEU A 389 -9.72 56.29 14.54
C LEU A 389 -9.15 55.47 15.71
N GLN A 390 -9.18 56.01 16.93
CA GLN A 390 -8.76 55.27 18.12
C GLN A 390 -9.61 54.01 18.33
N LEU A 391 -10.93 54.09 18.12
CA LEU A 391 -11.82 52.94 18.23
C LEU A 391 -11.52 51.90 17.14
N GLN A 392 -11.36 52.30 15.88
CA GLN A 392 -10.99 51.35 14.80
C GLN A 392 -9.65 50.66 15.10
N ALA A 393 -8.66 51.39 15.63
CA ALA A 393 -7.37 50.83 16.03
C ALA A 393 -7.51 49.81 17.17
N TYR A 394 -8.41 50.06 18.13
CA TYR A 394 -8.73 49.11 19.20
C TYR A 394 -9.36 47.83 18.65
N LEU A 395 -10.32 47.94 17.73
CA LEU A 395 -11.01 46.78 17.14
C LEU A 395 -10.10 45.93 16.24
N LEU A 396 -9.15 46.56 15.53
CA LEU A 396 -8.18 45.86 14.68
C LEU A 396 -7.43 44.75 15.44
N LEU A 397 -7.13 44.93 16.72
CA LEU A 397 -6.45 43.90 17.53
C LEU A 397 -7.28 42.61 17.65
N LEU A 398 -8.59 42.75 17.81
CA LEU A 398 -9.53 41.63 17.92
C LEU A 398 -9.80 41.00 16.56
N GLU A 399 -9.98 41.83 15.54
CA GLU A 399 -10.28 41.39 14.18
C GLU A 399 -9.11 40.68 13.52
N GLN A 400 -7.88 41.12 13.80
CA GLN A 400 -6.67 40.45 13.34
C GLN A 400 -6.57 39.04 13.91
N LEU A 401 -6.86 38.87 15.22
CA LEU A 401 -6.86 37.54 15.85
C LEU A 401 -7.86 36.59 15.18
N GLN A 402 -9.10 37.05 14.94
CA GLN A 402 -10.13 36.23 14.30
C GLN A 402 -9.79 35.91 12.83
N SER A 403 -9.23 36.89 12.12
CA SER A 403 -8.77 36.72 10.74
C SER A 403 -7.64 35.67 10.66
N ASP A 404 -6.69 35.71 11.59
CA ASP A 404 -5.63 34.72 11.67
C ASP A 404 -6.17 33.32 11.98
N GLN A 405 -7.20 33.18 12.83
CA GLN A 405 -7.85 31.90 13.08
C GLN A 405 -8.55 31.35 11.83
N ALA A 406 -9.24 32.19 11.05
CA ALA A 406 -9.82 31.78 9.77
C ALA A 406 -8.74 31.32 8.77
N ALA A 407 -7.59 31.99 8.74
CA ALA A 407 -6.44 31.55 7.94
C ALA A 407 -5.87 30.21 8.43
N GLN A 408 -5.83 29.96 9.75
CA GLN A 408 -5.44 28.64 10.29
C GLN A 408 -6.44 27.55 9.93
N LEU A 409 -7.73 27.87 9.90
CA LEU A 409 -8.75 26.91 9.53
C LEU A 409 -8.59 26.46 8.06
N GLU A 410 -8.28 27.38 7.14
CA GLU A 410 -7.88 27.03 5.77
C GLU A 410 -6.60 26.19 5.73
N ASN A 411 -5.67 26.44 6.67
CA ASN A 411 -4.39 25.74 6.76
C ASN A 411 -4.49 24.31 7.32
N ILE A 412 -5.60 23.91 7.93
CA ILE A 412 -5.73 22.61 8.61
C ILE A 412 -5.40 21.44 7.68
N ARG A 413 -5.81 21.57 6.42
CA ARG A 413 -5.50 20.61 5.36
C ARG A 413 -3.99 20.43 5.18
N ARG A 414 -3.23 21.53 5.06
CA ARG A 414 -1.76 21.49 4.92
C ARG A 414 -1.06 20.92 6.14
N LEU A 415 -1.67 20.98 7.31
CA LEU A 415 -1.14 20.37 8.54
C LEU A 415 -1.32 18.85 8.56
N LEU A 416 -2.36 18.34 7.88
CA LEU A 416 -2.72 16.92 7.86
C LEU A 416 -2.32 16.21 6.55
N GLU A 417 -1.94 16.95 5.52
CA GLU A 417 -1.42 16.43 4.26
C GLU A 417 0.08 16.14 4.30
N LEU A 418 0.50 15.26 3.38
CA LEU A 418 1.91 14.94 3.18
C LEU A 418 2.56 15.99 2.26
N PRO A 419 3.81 16.38 2.52
CA PRO A 419 4.54 17.30 1.64
C PRO A 419 4.86 16.61 0.30
N ALA A 420 4.58 17.27 -0.82
CA ALA A 420 4.75 16.71 -2.18
C ALA A 420 5.46 17.64 -3.18
N GLY A 421 5.93 18.81 -2.74
CA GLY A 421 6.53 19.82 -3.64
C GLY A 421 7.97 19.52 -4.06
N ASP A 422 8.40 20.17 -5.16
CA ASP A 422 9.75 20.11 -5.72
C ASP A 422 10.86 20.40 -4.70
N TRP A 423 10.54 21.20 -3.68
CA TRP A 423 11.47 21.55 -2.61
C TRP A 423 11.99 20.30 -1.87
N LEU A 424 11.16 19.27 -1.70
CA LEU A 424 11.51 18.04 -0.99
C LEU A 424 12.62 17.30 -1.74
N GLY A 425 12.43 17.06 -3.04
CA GLY A 425 13.40 16.36 -3.87
C GLY A 425 14.72 17.12 -4.01
N ARG A 426 14.66 18.45 -4.17
CA ARG A 426 15.88 19.30 -4.25
C ARG A 426 16.69 19.25 -2.96
N LEU A 427 16.05 19.40 -1.81
CA LEU A 427 16.75 19.30 -0.52
C LEU A 427 17.27 17.89 -0.29
N GLN A 428 16.46 16.85 -0.51
CA GLN A 428 16.91 15.46 -0.36
C GLN A 428 18.18 15.18 -1.19
N ALA A 429 18.22 15.61 -2.46
CA ALA A 429 19.39 15.45 -3.30
C ALA A 429 20.64 16.15 -2.72
N LEU A 430 20.51 17.38 -2.23
CA LEU A 430 21.62 18.11 -1.61
C LEU A 430 22.09 17.44 -0.32
N PHE A 431 21.17 16.97 0.52
CA PHE A 431 21.48 16.24 1.75
C PHE A 431 22.15 14.90 1.48
N VAL A 432 21.78 14.18 0.42
CA VAL A 432 22.46 12.94 -0.01
C VAL A 432 23.91 13.22 -0.41
N ARG A 433 24.18 14.31 -1.14
CA ARG A 433 25.55 14.74 -1.48
C ARG A 433 26.37 15.06 -0.23
N MET A 434 25.79 15.80 0.72
CA MET A 434 26.45 16.11 2.00
C MET A 434 26.77 14.84 2.81
N LEU A 435 25.84 13.89 2.89
CA LEU A 435 26.09 12.59 3.54
C LEU A 435 27.16 11.77 2.81
N GLY A 436 27.21 11.87 1.48
CA GLY A 436 28.25 11.31 0.63
C GLY A 436 29.62 12.00 0.73
N SER A 437 29.76 13.00 1.62
CA SER A 437 30.97 13.84 1.75
C SER A 437 31.38 14.54 0.45
N GLU A 438 30.44 14.80 -0.44
CA GLU A 438 30.69 15.54 -1.68
C GLU A 438 30.81 17.05 -1.39
N ALA A 439 31.68 17.76 -2.11
CA ALA A 439 31.79 19.21 -1.97
C ALA A 439 30.55 19.91 -2.55
N LEU A 440 30.10 20.98 -1.88
CA LEU A 440 29.07 21.87 -2.43
C LEU A 440 29.76 22.98 -3.23
N SER A 441 29.07 23.51 -4.23
CA SER A 441 29.44 24.73 -4.93
C SER A 441 28.74 25.95 -4.30
N ASP A 442 29.17 27.17 -4.67
CA ASP A 442 28.48 28.39 -4.25
C ASP A 442 27.03 28.44 -4.78
N ASP A 443 26.80 27.90 -5.99
CA ASP A 443 25.47 27.77 -6.57
C ASP A 443 24.58 26.80 -5.76
N ASP A 444 25.14 25.68 -5.27
CA ASP A 444 24.41 24.76 -4.39
C ASP A 444 23.95 25.46 -3.10
N ALA A 445 24.80 26.32 -2.51
CA ALA A 445 24.46 27.08 -1.32
C ALA A 445 23.38 28.14 -1.60
N ASP A 446 23.46 28.82 -2.74
CA ASP A 446 22.46 29.79 -3.19
C ASP A 446 21.10 29.13 -3.50
N GLN A 447 21.13 27.93 -4.09
CA GLN A 447 19.94 27.11 -4.35
C GLN A 447 19.33 26.59 -3.04
N PHE A 448 20.15 26.14 -2.08
CA PHE A 448 19.68 25.72 -0.77
C PHE A 448 18.84 26.82 -0.10
N TRP A 449 19.35 28.04 -0.03
CA TRP A 449 18.63 29.16 0.59
C TRP A 449 17.42 29.63 -0.20
N ASP A 450 17.43 29.51 -1.54
CA ASP A 450 16.23 29.75 -2.35
C ASP A 450 15.11 28.77 -2.04
N VAL A 451 15.45 27.48 -1.92
CA VAL A 451 14.48 26.45 -1.58
C VAL A 451 13.98 26.63 -0.16
N VAL A 452 14.87 26.91 0.80
CA VAL A 452 14.51 27.17 2.20
C VAL A 452 13.53 28.34 2.34
N ARG A 453 13.72 29.43 1.61
CA ARG A 453 12.80 30.59 1.62
C ARG A 453 11.41 30.29 1.06
N ARG A 454 11.26 29.21 0.30
CA ARG A 454 9.99 28.75 -0.28
C ARG A 454 9.42 27.54 0.45
N LEU A 455 9.95 27.19 1.63
CA LEU A 455 9.38 26.12 2.43
C LEU A 455 7.91 26.44 2.73
N PRO A 456 7.02 25.44 2.64
CA PRO A 456 5.61 25.67 2.90
C PRO A 456 5.36 26.19 4.32
N ALA A 457 4.50 27.20 4.45
CA ALA A 457 4.16 27.77 5.75
C ALA A 457 3.38 26.76 6.61
N THR A 458 3.69 26.68 7.91
CA THR A 458 2.90 25.86 8.86
C THR A 458 1.93 26.67 9.70
N ILE A 459 2.07 27.99 9.71
CA ILE A 459 1.15 28.94 10.33
C ILE A 459 0.84 30.00 9.29
N LEU A 460 -0.44 30.17 8.98
CA LEU A 460 -0.93 31.25 8.13
C LEU A 460 -1.40 32.48 8.92
N ARG A 461 -1.30 33.66 8.33
CA ARG A 461 -2.00 34.87 8.74
C ARG A 461 -2.69 35.49 7.55
N GLN A 462 -3.64 36.35 7.82
CA GLN A 462 -4.26 37.18 6.79
C GLN A 462 -4.60 38.56 7.36
N ALA A 463 -4.58 39.58 6.52
CA ALA A 463 -5.07 40.89 6.96
C ALA A 463 -6.56 40.81 7.30
N ALA A 464 -6.97 41.58 8.33
CA ALA A 464 -8.36 41.81 8.62
C ALA A 464 -9.02 42.56 7.44
N GLN A 465 -10.08 41.99 6.87
CA GLN A 465 -10.77 42.57 5.72
C GLN A 465 -12.31 42.47 5.83
N PRO A 466 -13.06 43.53 5.45
CA PRO A 466 -12.54 44.87 5.15
C PRO A 466 -11.97 45.55 6.41
N LEU A 467 -11.01 46.45 6.24
CA LEU A 467 -10.53 47.32 7.32
C LEU A 467 -11.00 48.75 7.05
N PRO A 468 -12.15 49.17 7.61
CA PRO A 468 -12.62 50.54 7.46
C PRO A 468 -11.56 51.53 7.96
N LEU A 469 -11.48 52.70 7.32
CA LEU A 469 -10.58 53.80 7.71
C LEU A 469 -9.07 53.48 7.67
N ALA A 470 -8.65 52.37 7.08
CA ALA A 470 -7.25 51.96 7.03
C ALA A 470 -6.30 53.05 6.48
N GLU A 471 -6.75 53.82 5.48
CA GLU A 471 -6.01 54.94 4.87
C GLU A 471 -5.79 56.14 5.81
N HIS A 472 -6.60 56.25 6.86
CA HIS A 472 -6.48 57.27 7.89
C HIS A 472 -5.69 56.77 9.11
N LEU A 473 -5.68 55.47 9.35
CA LEU A 473 -4.96 54.84 10.47
C LEU A 473 -3.49 54.62 10.19
N LEU A 474 -3.16 54.23 8.97
CA LEU A 474 -1.83 53.82 8.57
C LEU A 474 -1.30 54.79 7.52
N THR A 475 -0.01 55.14 7.60
CA THR A 475 0.63 55.89 6.52
C THR A 475 0.55 55.09 5.21
N PRO A 476 0.67 55.70 4.01
CA PRO A 476 0.66 54.94 2.76
C PRO A 476 1.71 53.82 2.74
N GLY A 477 2.87 54.03 3.37
CA GLY A 477 3.91 53.03 3.54
C GLY A 477 3.50 51.90 4.49
N ASP A 478 2.95 52.24 5.67
CA ASP A 478 2.52 51.25 6.66
C ASP A 478 1.28 50.47 6.22
N LEU A 479 0.38 51.09 5.47
CA LEU A 479 -0.80 50.44 4.89
C LEU A 479 -0.39 49.46 3.80
N ALA A 480 0.55 49.86 2.95
CA ALA A 480 1.16 48.96 1.97
C ALA A 480 1.88 47.82 2.68
N ALA A 481 2.65 48.10 3.73
CA ALA A 481 3.34 47.10 4.53
C ALA A 481 2.38 46.17 5.27
N TYR A 482 1.27 46.66 5.81
CA TYR A 482 0.23 45.85 6.48
C TYR A 482 -0.51 44.96 5.48
N ARG A 483 -0.92 45.51 4.33
CA ARG A 483 -1.55 44.73 3.25
C ARG A 483 -0.59 43.69 2.67
N GLN A 484 0.69 44.05 2.51
CA GLN A 484 1.74 43.13 2.10
C GLN A 484 1.98 42.06 3.16
N ALA A 485 2.09 42.44 4.44
CA ALA A 485 2.28 41.51 5.55
C ALA A 485 1.11 40.54 5.70
N GLY A 486 -0.14 41.01 5.52
CA GLY A 486 -1.32 40.14 5.46
C GLY A 486 -1.44 39.35 4.16
N GLY A 487 -0.75 39.76 3.09
CA GLY A 487 -0.56 39.00 1.86
C GLY A 487 0.66 38.06 1.90
N GLU A 488 1.54 38.20 2.89
CA GLU A 488 2.61 37.27 3.24
C GLU A 488 2.07 36.31 4.29
N PRO A 489 1.56 35.14 3.88
CA PRO A 489 0.76 34.32 4.76
C PRO A 489 1.60 33.68 5.86
N ALA A 490 2.93 33.57 5.73
CA ALA A 490 3.76 32.90 6.72
C ALA A 490 4.11 33.81 7.92
N LEU A 491 3.78 33.35 9.14
CA LEU A 491 4.16 33.99 10.40
C LEU A 491 5.54 33.55 10.94
N GLU A 492 6.21 32.64 10.25
CA GLU A 492 7.43 31.97 10.74
C GLU A 492 8.61 32.22 9.80
N ASP A 493 9.81 32.35 10.39
CA ASP A 493 11.05 32.42 9.62
C ASP A 493 11.29 31.11 8.87
N ALA A 494 11.78 31.24 7.63
CA ALA A 494 12.26 30.10 6.85
C ALA A 494 13.35 29.34 7.64
N LEU A 495 13.17 28.02 7.79
CA LEU A 495 14.04 27.17 8.62
C LEU A 495 14.12 27.61 10.11
N GLY A 496 13.07 28.26 10.63
CA GLY A 496 12.96 28.58 12.05
C GLY A 496 12.78 27.34 12.93
N GLU A 497 13.17 27.44 14.21
CA GLU A 497 13.00 26.33 15.17
C GLU A 497 11.53 25.93 15.34
N ARG A 498 10.61 26.91 15.30
CA ARG A 498 9.16 26.67 15.37
C ARG A 498 8.64 25.88 14.16
N TRP A 499 9.08 26.25 12.96
CA TRP A 499 8.71 25.54 11.74
C TRP A 499 9.20 24.09 11.78
N LEU A 500 10.46 23.88 12.19
CA LEU A 500 11.07 22.56 12.28
C LEU A 500 10.35 21.66 13.30
N ASP A 501 10.13 22.16 14.51
CA ASP A 501 9.46 21.41 15.58
C ASP A 501 8.01 21.07 15.19
N ARG A 502 7.24 22.03 14.70
CA ARG A 502 5.84 21.79 14.28
C ARG A 502 5.77 20.82 13.10
N THR A 503 6.63 20.99 12.09
CA THR A 503 6.68 20.11 10.93
C THR A 503 7.07 18.69 11.31
N LEU A 504 8.04 18.53 12.21
CA LEU A 504 8.44 17.22 12.70
C LEU A 504 7.32 16.55 13.49
N ARG A 505 6.69 17.26 14.43
CA ARG A 505 5.59 16.73 15.26
C ARG A 505 4.38 16.31 14.44
N ARG A 506 3.96 17.11 13.46
CA ARG A 506 2.82 16.73 12.60
C ARG A 506 3.15 15.47 11.79
N LEU A 507 4.37 15.35 11.24
CA LEU A 507 4.76 14.17 10.48
C LEU A 507 4.87 12.94 11.39
N GLN A 508 5.34 13.10 12.62
CA GLN A 508 5.34 12.04 13.63
C GLN A 508 3.92 11.60 14.00
N HIS A 509 3.00 12.55 14.14
CA HIS A 509 1.58 12.25 14.34
C HIS A 509 0.99 11.48 13.16
N LEU A 510 1.32 11.85 11.92
CA LEU A 510 0.88 11.11 10.73
C LEU A 510 1.50 9.71 10.66
N ALA A 511 2.78 9.55 11.03
CA ALA A 511 3.42 8.24 11.10
C ALA A 511 2.81 7.33 12.18
N ALA A 512 2.39 7.91 13.32
CA ALA A 512 1.72 7.16 14.38
C ALA A 512 0.40 6.52 13.92
N ARG A 513 -0.31 7.11 12.93
CA ARG A 513 -1.50 6.49 12.33
C ARG A 513 -1.22 5.14 11.67
N PHE A 514 0.03 4.93 11.24
CA PHE A 514 0.50 3.70 10.64
C PHE A 514 1.24 2.79 11.64
N GLY A 515 1.26 3.15 12.93
CA GLY A 515 2.01 2.42 13.95
C GLY A 515 3.54 2.55 13.81
N GLU A 516 4.02 3.59 13.13
CA GLU A 516 5.43 3.73 12.79
C GLU A 516 6.15 4.79 13.64
N THR A 517 7.37 4.45 14.05
CA THR A 517 8.31 5.36 14.71
C THR A 517 9.70 5.18 14.13
N LEU A 518 10.31 6.27 13.66
CA LEU A 518 11.69 6.26 13.15
C LEU A 518 12.71 6.37 14.30
N PRO A 519 13.97 5.95 14.08
CA PRO A 519 15.04 6.11 15.06
C PRO A 519 15.26 7.55 15.51
N ASP A 520 15.72 7.71 16.76
CA ASP A 520 16.04 9.01 17.34
C ASP A 520 17.12 9.76 16.53
N ALA A 521 16.94 11.09 16.41
CA ALA A 521 17.90 12.03 15.83
C ALA A 521 19.34 11.80 16.28
N ALA A 522 19.52 11.56 17.59
CA ALA A 522 20.83 11.40 18.21
C ALA A 522 21.56 10.16 17.68
N LEU A 523 20.81 9.12 17.31
CA LEU A 523 21.35 7.88 16.77
C LEU A 523 21.66 8.00 15.27
N LEU A 524 20.95 8.86 14.54
CA LEU A 524 21.13 9.06 13.09
C LEU A 524 22.40 9.87 12.73
N ARG A 525 23.05 10.50 13.72
CA ARG A 525 24.39 11.13 13.62
C ARG A 525 24.51 12.26 12.58
N TYR A 526 23.41 12.90 12.18
CA TYR A 526 23.42 13.98 11.18
C TYR A 526 24.29 15.19 11.53
N ARG A 527 24.31 15.62 12.80
CA ARG A 527 25.07 16.80 13.23
C ARG A 527 26.56 16.70 12.93
N GLY A 528 27.14 15.49 13.05
CA GLY A 528 28.56 15.25 12.79
C GLY A 528 28.94 15.44 11.32
N VAL A 529 27.98 15.30 10.40
CA VAL A 529 28.20 15.55 8.97
C VAL A 529 27.96 17.03 8.65
N PHE A 530 26.81 17.58 9.05
CA PHE A 530 26.39 18.91 8.62
C PHE A 530 27.17 20.07 9.25
N CYS A 531 27.92 19.82 10.33
CA CYS A 531 28.84 20.83 10.88
C CYS A 531 29.94 21.23 9.88
N HIS A 532 30.34 20.33 8.98
CA HIS A 532 31.33 20.61 7.94
C HIS A 532 30.79 21.51 6.82
N TYR A 533 29.48 21.47 6.58
CA TYR A 533 28.82 22.21 5.49
C TYR A 533 28.23 23.56 5.94
N SER A 534 27.96 23.71 7.23
CA SER A 534 27.34 24.93 7.77
C SER A 534 28.14 26.21 7.45
N PRO A 535 29.47 26.28 7.60
CA PRO A 535 30.23 27.47 7.23
C PRO A 535 30.10 27.85 5.75
N GLN A 536 30.07 26.87 4.86
CA GLN A 536 29.94 27.09 3.43
C GLN A 536 28.54 27.60 3.07
N LEU A 537 27.48 27.01 3.65
CA LEU A 537 26.12 27.48 3.44
C LEU A 537 25.93 28.91 3.98
N LEU A 538 26.58 29.28 5.08
CA LEU A 538 26.54 30.65 5.63
C LEU A 538 27.36 31.68 4.83
N ALA A 539 28.30 31.23 3.99
CA ALA A 539 29.05 32.13 3.12
C ALA A 539 28.22 32.65 1.92
N SER A 540 27.08 32.01 1.61
CA SER A 540 26.16 32.49 0.58
C SER A 540 25.61 33.87 0.93
N ARG A 541 25.46 34.73 -0.09
CA ARG A 541 24.84 36.06 0.06
C ARG A 541 23.36 36.00 0.41
N ARG A 542 22.73 34.83 0.24
CA ARG A 542 21.32 34.59 0.52
C ARG A 542 21.09 34.04 1.92
N ALA A 543 22.16 33.74 2.66
CA ALA A 543 22.08 33.22 4.01
C ALA A 543 21.54 34.30 4.98
N PRO A 544 20.60 33.95 5.87
CA PRO A 544 20.22 34.82 6.98
C PRO A 544 21.35 34.93 8.01
N ALA A 545 21.26 35.93 8.89
CA ALA A 545 22.20 36.10 10.00
C ALA A 545 22.02 34.97 11.04
N LEU A 546 22.85 33.93 10.97
CA LEU A 546 22.85 32.77 11.86
C LEU A 546 24.29 32.33 12.17
N ASP A 547 24.51 31.74 13.34
CA ASP A 547 25.76 31.06 13.66
C ASP A 547 25.79 29.61 13.13
N ALA A 548 27.01 29.07 12.99
CA ALA A 548 27.22 27.76 12.40
C ALA A 548 26.67 26.59 13.24
N ASP A 549 26.64 26.68 14.58
CA ASP A 549 26.08 25.60 15.41
C ASP A 549 24.56 25.58 15.31
N THR A 550 23.92 26.75 15.34
CA THR A 550 22.47 26.88 15.13
C THR A 550 22.07 26.34 13.76
N LEU A 551 22.80 26.68 12.69
CA LEU A 551 22.53 26.10 11.37
C LEU A 551 22.73 24.59 11.37
N THR A 552 23.80 24.07 11.99
CA THR A 552 24.04 22.62 12.08
C THR A 552 22.88 21.88 12.76
N ARG A 553 22.35 22.41 13.86
CA ARG A 553 21.17 21.85 14.56
C ARG A 553 19.95 21.87 13.64
N ARG A 554 19.68 22.99 12.97
CA ARG A 554 18.55 23.16 12.06
C ARG A 554 18.64 22.23 10.83
N LEU A 555 19.82 22.03 10.26
CA LEU A 555 20.06 21.09 9.16
C LEU A 555 19.79 19.65 9.58
N ALA A 556 20.20 19.26 10.79
CA ALA A 556 19.92 17.92 11.31
C ALA A 556 18.41 17.70 11.47
N SER A 557 17.68 18.64 12.06
CA SER A 557 16.22 18.56 12.18
C SER A 557 15.51 18.61 10.83
N LEU A 558 16.01 19.42 9.89
CA LEU A 558 15.49 19.47 8.52
C LEU A 558 15.65 18.12 7.84
N LYS A 559 16.81 17.46 7.96
CA LYS A 559 17.01 16.13 7.40
C LYS A 559 16.02 15.11 7.97
N GLN A 560 15.72 15.16 9.27
CA GLN A 560 14.68 14.30 9.85
C GLN A 560 13.30 14.56 9.28
N VAL A 561 12.94 15.83 9.08
CA VAL A 561 11.68 16.20 8.40
C VAL A 561 11.64 15.60 6.99
N LEU A 562 12.73 15.71 6.22
CA LEU A 562 12.82 15.19 4.86
C LEU A 562 12.74 13.65 4.82
N ASP A 563 13.35 12.97 5.78
CA ASP A 563 13.34 11.50 5.88
C ASP A 563 11.98 10.98 6.31
N LEU A 564 11.34 11.61 7.29
CA LEU A 564 10.01 11.22 7.74
C LEU A 564 8.95 11.50 6.68
N ALA A 565 9.06 12.64 5.99
CA ALA A 565 8.25 12.94 4.82
C ALA A 565 8.44 11.89 3.73
N GLY A 566 9.68 11.60 3.34
CA GLY A 566 9.99 10.58 2.33
C GLY A 566 9.50 9.19 2.72
N PHE A 567 9.62 8.83 4.00
CA PHE A 567 9.11 7.57 4.55
C PHE A 567 7.59 7.48 4.42
N LEU A 568 6.86 8.53 4.81
CA LEU A 568 5.40 8.57 4.72
C LEU A 568 4.89 8.54 3.28
N LEU A 569 5.54 9.27 2.36
CA LEU A 569 5.20 9.26 0.94
C LEU A 569 5.41 7.88 0.31
N ALA A 570 6.49 7.19 0.72
CA ALA A 570 6.80 5.85 0.25
C ALA A 570 6.10 4.74 1.06
N PHE A 571 5.37 5.09 2.13
CA PHE A 571 4.88 4.14 3.12
C PHE A 571 4.06 2.98 2.55
N PRO A 572 3.09 3.19 1.62
CA PRO A 572 2.35 2.10 0.99
C PRO A 572 3.26 1.01 0.44
N ARG A 573 4.30 1.41 -0.28
CA ARG A 573 5.29 0.49 -0.87
C ARG A 573 6.21 -0.11 0.20
N LEU A 574 6.67 0.68 1.16
CA LEU A 574 7.60 0.22 2.21
C LEU A 574 6.93 -0.77 3.16
N SER A 575 5.66 -0.57 3.50
CA SER A 575 4.87 -1.44 4.36
C SER A 575 4.38 -2.67 3.59
N GLY A 576 3.67 -2.45 2.48
CA GLY A 576 3.09 -3.52 1.67
C GLY A 576 4.15 -4.47 1.11
N GLY A 577 5.31 -3.97 0.71
CA GLY A 577 6.40 -4.74 0.12
C GLY A 577 7.44 -5.27 1.11
N ARG A 578 7.27 -5.15 2.43
CA ARG A 578 8.36 -5.46 3.41
C ARG A 578 8.95 -6.86 3.29
N GLY A 579 8.15 -7.84 2.86
CA GLY A 579 8.57 -9.24 2.63
C GLY A 579 8.91 -9.58 1.18
N GLN A 580 8.79 -8.63 0.25
CA GLN A 580 9.00 -8.83 -1.18
C GLN A 580 10.49 -8.83 -1.52
N GLY A 581 10.94 -9.87 -2.21
CA GLY A 581 12.29 -10.00 -2.75
C GLY A 581 12.50 -9.19 -4.02
N ALA A 582 13.75 -8.97 -4.40
CA ALA A 582 14.06 -8.25 -5.63
C ALA A 582 13.68 -9.08 -6.87
N ASP A 583 13.05 -8.45 -7.85
CA ASP A 583 12.88 -9.00 -9.21
C ASP A 583 14.19 -8.84 -10.01
N LEU A 584 15.09 -9.80 -9.84
CA LEU A 584 16.40 -9.83 -10.52
C LEU A 584 16.28 -10.08 -12.03
N ALA A 585 15.13 -10.57 -12.51
CA ALA A 585 14.87 -10.82 -13.91
C ALA A 585 14.49 -9.53 -14.66
N ALA A 586 13.75 -8.63 -14.01
CA ALA A 586 13.30 -7.39 -14.63
C ALA A 586 14.39 -6.30 -14.72
N SER A 587 15.15 -6.07 -13.64
CA SER A 587 16.08 -4.94 -13.57
C SER A 587 17.37 -5.21 -12.76
N PHE A 588 18.48 -4.63 -13.23
CA PHE A 588 19.75 -4.56 -12.48
C PHE A 588 19.65 -3.73 -11.20
N HIS A 589 18.67 -2.85 -11.14
CA HIS A 589 18.44 -1.91 -10.05
C HIS A 589 17.25 -2.32 -9.16
N SER A 590 16.62 -3.46 -9.45
CA SER A 590 15.54 -4.00 -8.62
C SER A 590 16.02 -4.23 -7.19
N ARG A 591 15.31 -3.69 -6.21
CA ARG A 591 15.63 -3.79 -4.78
C ARG A 591 14.47 -4.47 -4.05
N SER A 592 14.76 -5.28 -3.04
CA SER A 592 13.72 -5.86 -2.19
C SER A 592 13.02 -4.77 -1.38
N GLY A 593 11.78 -5.01 -0.97
CA GLY A 593 11.08 -4.05 -0.11
C GLY A 593 11.74 -3.94 1.27
N LEU A 594 12.33 -5.02 1.78
CA LEU A 594 13.15 -5.01 3.00
C LEU A 594 14.35 -4.07 2.88
N GLU A 595 15.05 -4.08 1.74
CA GLU A 595 16.19 -3.20 1.48
C GLU A 595 15.76 -1.72 1.54
N GLN A 596 14.65 -1.40 0.86
CA GLN A 596 14.09 -0.04 0.83
C GLN A 596 13.63 0.40 2.22
N ARG A 597 13.00 -0.48 2.99
CA ARG A 597 12.48 -0.19 4.33
C ARG A 597 13.59 0.08 5.33
N VAL A 598 14.62 -0.77 5.38
CA VAL A 598 15.79 -0.57 6.24
C VAL A 598 16.50 0.74 5.88
N ALA A 599 16.71 1.00 4.59
CA ALA A 599 17.37 2.23 4.14
C ALA A 599 16.56 3.49 4.53
N ALA A 600 15.24 3.47 4.34
CA ALA A 600 14.37 4.58 4.71
C ALA A 600 14.37 4.87 6.21
N ARG A 601 14.37 3.85 7.08
CA ARG A 601 14.46 4.02 8.55
C ARG A 601 15.80 4.61 9.00
N LEU A 602 16.88 4.35 8.28
CA LEU A 602 18.23 4.83 8.59
C LEU A 602 18.55 6.18 7.92
N GLY A 603 17.61 6.71 7.12
CA GLY A 603 17.81 7.90 6.29
C GLY A 603 18.96 7.73 5.29
N ILE A 604 19.15 6.51 4.77
CA ILE A 604 20.11 6.16 3.73
C ILE A 604 19.39 6.19 2.39
N ALA A 605 19.91 6.97 1.43
CA ALA A 605 19.37 6.97 0.09
C ALA A 605 19.97 5.81 -0.71
N LEU A 606 19.10 5.00 -1.33
CA LEU A 606 19.53 3.94 -2.24
C LEU A 606 19.76 4.53 -3.64
N ALA A 607 20.99 4.46 -4.11
CA ALA A 607 21.37 4.89 -5.45
C ALA A 607 21.75 3.68 -6.33
N ASP A 608 21.71 3.88 -7.64
CA ASP A 608 22.03 2.86 -8.64
C ASP A 608 23.54 2.74 -8.93
N GLY A 609 24.34 3.66 -8.41
CA GLY A 609 25.79 3.66 -8.54
C GLY A 609 26.50 2.71 -7.59
N GLU A 610 27.75 2.37 -7.92
CA GLU A 610 28.63 1.56 -7.08
C GLU A 610 28.98 2.34 -5.79
N LEU A 611 28.81 1.70 -4.63
CA LEU A 611 29.12 2.24 -3.32
C LEU A 611 30.64 2.31 -3.09
N SER A 612 31.41 1.43 -3.73
CA SER A 612 32.88 1.50 -3.70
C SER A 612 33.46 2.74 -4.40
N LEU A 613 32.67 3.39 -5.28
CA LEU A 613 33.07 4.59 -5.99
C LEU A 613 32.58 5.85 -5.24
N GLY A 614 33.39 6.29 -4.27
CA GLY A 614 33.16 7.49 -3.46
C GLY A 614 32.72 7.17 -2.02
N ASN A 615 32.49 8.21 -1.21
CA ASN A 615 32.07 8.08 0.19
C ASN A 615 30.54 7.98 0.34
N ARG A 616 29.88 7.31 -0.63
CA ARG A 616 28.42 7.20 -0.67
C ARG A 616 27.91 6.20 0.36
N GLU A 617 26.78 6.54 0.96
CA GLU A 617 26.06 5.62 1.82
C GLU A 617 25.12 4.74 1.00
N GLY A 618 24.95 3.50 1.42
CA GLY A 618 24.07 2.55 0.76
C GLY A 618 24.25 1.14 1.33
N LEU A 619 23.50 0.21 0.78
CA LEU A 619 23.54 -1.19 1.16
C LEU A 619 23.06 -2.08 -0.01
N TYR A 620 23.41 -3.36 0.05
CA TYR A 620 22.87 -4.40 -0.81
C TYR A 620 22.34 -5.57 0.01
N LEU A 621 21.23 -6.15 -0.44
CA LEU A 621 20.70 -7.40 0.09
C LEU A 621 20.90 -8.55 -0.91
N VAL A 622 21.47 -9.66 -0.45
CA VAL A 622 21.58 -10.91 -1.22
C VAL A 622 20.87 -12.04 -0.46
N GLU A 623 19.94 -12.71 -1.11
CA GLU A 623 19.22 -13.85 -0.53
C GLU A 623 20.02 -15.15 -0.74
N GLY A 624 20.21 -15.91 0.33
CA GLY A 624 20.97 -17.16 0.28
C GLY A 624 20.30 -18.22 -0.60
N VAL A 625 18.96 -18.29 -0.64
CA VAL A 625 18.22 -19.22 -1.51
C VAL A 625 18.54 -19.02 -3.00
N LEU A 626 18.92 -17.80 -3.40
CA LEU A 626 19.26 -17.48 -4.80
C LEU A 626 20.73 -17.77 -5.14
N LEU A 627 21.55 -18.14 -4.16
CA LEU A 627 22.95 -18.54 -4.33
C LEU A 627 23.05 -20.03 -4.66
N THR A 628 22.44 -20.41 -5.79
CA THR A 628 22.43 -21.81 -6.28
C THR A 628 23.85 -22.37 -6.37
N ALA A 629 24.16 -23.43 -5.63
CA ALA A 629 25.48 -24.07 -5.68
C ALA A 629 25.45 -25.32 -6.57
N GLY A 630 26.57 -25.60 -7.26
CA GLY A 630 26.79 -26.89 -7.90
C GLY A 630 26.97 -28.02 -6.86
N PRO A 631 26.77 -29.28 -7.26
CA PRO A 631 26.89 -30.44 -6.35
C PRO A 631 28.25 -30.55 -5.65
N GLU A 632 29.32 -30.01 -6.23
CA GLU A 632 30.68 -30.04 -5.69
C GLU A 632 30.88 -29.15 -4.44
N LEU A 633 30.12 -28.05 -4.32
CA LEU A 633 30.17 -27.14 -3.16
C LEU A 633 29.27 -27.57 -2.01
N ALA A 634 28.30 -28.47 -2.27
CA ALA A 634 27.47 -29.06 -1.22
C ALA A 634 28.26 -30.02 -0.30
N ALA A 635 29.45 -30.46 -0.73
CA ALA A 635 30.31 -31.41 -0.01
C ALA A 635 31.37 -30.75 0.90
N SER A 636 31.43 -29.41 1.00
CA SER A 636 32.47 -28.72 1.77
C SER A 636 32.13 -28.65 3.28
N PRO A 637 33.07 -28.93 4.20
CA PRO A 637 32.81 -29.14 5.64
C PRO A 637 32.78 -27.87 6.52
N ALA A 638 32.65 -26.67 5.94
CA ALA A 638 32.55 -25.40 6.69
C ALA A 638 31.16 -25.24 7.34
N PRO A 639 31.02 -24.50 8.47
CA PRO A 639 29.78 -24.54 9.27
C PRO A 639 28.55 -24.18 8.43
N ALA A 640 27.49 -24.97 8.63
CA ALA A 640 26.30 -25.03 7.81
C ALA A 640 25.42 -23.79 7.98
N VAL A 641 25.80 -22.65 7.38
CA VAL A 641 24.87 -21.52 7.22
C VAL A 641 23.71 -22.01 6.34
N PRO A 642 22.47 -22.07 6.86
CA PRO A 642 21.33 -22.56 6.10
C PRO A 642 20.93 -21.48 5.09
N LEU A 643 21.47 -21.56 3.88
CA LEU A 643 21.28 -20.55 2.83
C LEU A 643 19.81 -20.28 2.52
N ALA A 644 18.97 -21.31 2.56
CA ALA A 644 17.52 -21.19 2.32
C ALA A 644 16.85 -20.12 3.20
N ASN A 645 17.33 -19.98 4.43
CA ASN A 645 16.75 -19.10 5.44
C ASN A 645 17.71 -17.96 5.80
N SER A 646 18.65 -17.59 4.93
CA SER A 646 19.65 -16.57 5.23
C SER A 646 19.57 -15.42 4.24
N VAL A 647 19.73 -14.19 4.74
CA VAL A 647 19.92 -12.98 3.93
C VAL A 647 21.22 -12.29 4.31
N PHE A 648 21.97 -11.85 3.32
CA PHE A 648 23.28 -11.23 3.48
C PHE A 648 23.20 -9.74 3.14
N TRP A 649 23.56 -8.90 4.10
CA TRP A 649 23.63 -7.46 3.99
C TRP A 649 25.06 -7.02 3.74
N ILE A 650 25.31 -6.38 2.60
CA ILE A 650 26.63 -5.86 2.23
C ILE A 650 26.62 -4.35 2.45
N LEU A 651 27.50 -3.87 3.33
CA LEU A 651 27.60 -2.45 3.70
C LEU A 651 29.04 -1.94 3.67
N PRO A 652 29.27 -0.66 3.35
CA PRO A 652 30.59 -0.05 3.44
C PRO A 652 31.00 0.16 4.91
N ALA A 653 32.24 -0.15 5.23
CA ALA A 653 32.86 0.07 6.54
C ALA A 653 33.59 1.42 6.64
N TYR A 654 33.15 2.42 5.88
CA TYR A 654 33.75 3.76 5.80
C TYR A 654 32.68 4.82 5.58
N GLY A 655 33.09 6.09 5.43
CA GLY A 655 32.16 7.23 5.33
C GLY A 655 31.78 7.79 6.70
N SER A 656 31.11 8.94 6.71
CA SER A 656 30.93 9.75 7.93
C SER A 656 30.02 9.11 8.99
N ARG A 657 28.98 8.37 8.59
CA ARG A 657 28.12 7.61 9.52
C ARG A 657 28.43 6.12 9.52
N LEU A 658 28.51 5.49 8.35
CA LEU A 658 28.79 4.05 8.23
C LEU A 658 30.21 3.67 8.68
N GLY A 659 31.14 4.63 8.77
CA GLY A 659 32.44 4.47 9.44
C GLY A 659 32.36 4.42 10.97
N ASP A 660 31.30 4.95 11.59
CA ASP A 660 31.18 5.08 13.04
C ASP A 660 30.58 3.82 13.70
N PRO A 661 31.26 3.21 14.69
CA PRO A 661 30.79 1.98 15.33
C PRO A 661 29.44 2.08 16.05
N SER A 662 29.02 3.27 16.48
CA SER A 662 27.71 3.43 17.13
C SER A 662 26.58 3.44 16.11
N PHE A 663 26.80 4.05 14.93
CA PHE A 663 25.81 4.02 13.85
C PHE A 663 25.72 2.61 13.27
N ARG A 664 26.83 1.87 13.13
CA ARG A 664 26.79 0.45 12.71
C ARG A 664 25.90 -0.40 13.61
N ARG A 665 25.99 -0.22 14.93
CA ARG A 665 25.09 -0.91 15.88
C ARG A 665 23.63 -0.53 15.71
N LEU A 666 23.32 0.72 15.33
CA LEU A 666 21.95 1.09 14.94
C LEU A 666 21.54 0.36 13.66
N VAL A 667 22.37 0.35 12.63
CA VAL A 667 22.09 -0.32 11.36
C VAL A 667 21.83 -1.81 11.56
N GLU A 668 22.71 -2.50 12.30
CA GLU A 668 22.56 -3.93 12.63
C GLU A 668 21.26 -4.19 13.39
N ARG A 669 20.92 -3.37 14.38
CA ARG A 669 19.64 -3.48 15.10
C ARG A 669 18.43 -3.30 14.20
N VAL A 670 18.42 -2.27 13.33
CA VAL A 670 17.31 -2.03 12.39
C VAL A 670 17.19 -3.18 11.39
N ILE A 671 18.32 -3.72 10.91
CA ILE A 671 18.34 -4.93 10.07
C ILE A 671 17.66 -6.09 10.81
N CYS A 672 17.99 -6.34 12.08
CA CYS A 672 17.36 -7.40 12.86
C CYS A 672 15.86 -7.14 13.06
N GLU A 673 15.47 -5.92 13.44
CA GLU A 673 14.08 -5.51 13.67
C GLU A 673 13.18 -5.70 12.45
N GLU A 674 13.72 -5.42 11.25
CA GLU A 674 12.95 -5.45 10.02
C GLU A 674 13.03 -6.79 9.27
N THR A 675 14.02 -7.64 9.56
CA THR A 675 14.17 -8.93 8.86
C THR A 675 13.03 -9.89 9.25
N PRO A 676 12.32 -10.49 8.27
CA PRO A 676 11.28 -11.49 8.55
C PRO A 676 11.78 -12.66 9.40
N LEU A 677 10.95 -13.15 10.30
CA LEU A 677 11.34 -14.15 11.31
C LEU A 677 11.84 -15.48 10.73
N HIS A 678 11.40 -15.87 9.52
CA HIS A 678 11.90 -17.08 8.86
C HIS A 678 13.32 -16.93 8.29
N LEU A 679 13.88 -15.71 8.30
CA LEU A 679 15.18 -15.37 7.73
C LEU A 679 16.16 -14.96 8.83
N ALA A 680 17.40 -15.39 8.68
CA ALA A 680 18.53 -15.00 9.51
C ALA A 680 19.33 -13.90 8.78
N PRO A 681 19.45 -12.69 9.37
CA PRO A 681 20.29 -11.63 8.80
C PRO A 681 21.77 -11.85 9.12
N TRP A 682 22.59 -11.80 8.07
CA TRP A 682 24.05 -11.83 8.14
C TRP A 682 24.59 -10.51 7.59
N VAL A 683 25.54 -9.89 8.28
CA VAL A 683 26.09 -8.57 7.92
C VAL A 683 27.55 -8.70 7.48
N CYS A 684 27.90 -7.96 6.43
CA CYS A 684 29.24 -7.85 5.87
C CYS A 684 29.64 -6.36 5.84
N TRP A 685 30.48 -5.93 6.78
CA TRP A 685 31.09 -4.59 6.75
C TRP A 685 32.41 -4.64 5.98
N LEU A 686 32.47 -3.98 4.81
CA LEU A 686 33.60 -4.11 3.88
C LEU A 686 34.37 -2.80 3.69
N GLY A 687 35.70 -2.88 3.63
CA GLY A 687 36.53 -1.76 3.16
C GLY A 687 36.28 -1.44 1.68
N ALA A 688 36.80 -0.32 1.18
CA ALA A 688 36.55 0.12 -0.21
C ALA A 688 36.99 -0.92 -1.26
N ASP A 689 38.17 -1.53 -1.08
CA ASP A 689 38.71 -2.54 -2.01
C ASP A 689 37.89 -3.85 -1.99
N GLU A 690 37.54 -4.31 -0.79
CA GLU A 690 36.71 -5.52 -0.58
C GLU A 690 35.30 -5.31 -1.14
N LEU A 691 34.72 -4.13 -0.92
CA LEU A 691 33.41 -3.77 -1.44
C LEU A 691 33.41 -3.73 -2.97
N ASN A 692 34.45 -3.16 -3.60
CA ASN A 692 34.59 -3.16 -5.06
C ASN A 692 34.63 -4.60 -5.63
N GLN A 693 35.39 -5.50 -4.99
CA GLN A 693 35.41 -6.91 -5.38
C GLN A 693 34.03 -7.56 -5.21
N MET A 694 33.36 -7.31 -4.09
CA MET A 694 32.01 -7.82 -3.82
C MET A 694 30.99 -7.30 -4.84
N GLU A 695 31.03 -6.01 -5.18
CA GLU A 695 30.14 -5.39 -6.15
C GLU A 695 30.33 -5.95 -7.57
N LYS A 696 31.57 -6.26 -7.95
CA LYS A 696 31.85 -6.97 -9.21
C LYS A 696 31.19 -8.34 -9.23
N LEU A 697 31.35 -9.15 -8.18
CA LEU A 697 30.74 -10.48 -8.10
C LEU A 697 29.20 -10.38 -8.11
N HIS A 698 28.65 -9.49 -7.30
CA HIS A 698 27.21 -9.21 -7.22
C HIS A 698 26.63 -8.80 -8.59
N ARG A 699 27.30 -7.91 -9.33
CA ARG A 699 26.87 -7.48 -10.67
C ARG A 699 26.89 -8.60 -11.70
N HIS A 700 27.95 -9.41 -11.71
CA HIS A 700 28.02 -10.58 -12.61
C HIS A 700 26.90 -11.58 -12.29
N TRP A 701 26.67 -11.87 -11.00
CA TRP A 701 25.58 -12.74 -10.56
C TRP A 701 24.20 -12.21 -10.97
N ARG A 702 23.91 -10.92 -10.76
CA ARG A 702 22.67 -10.29 -11.24
C ARG A 702 22.51 -10.34 -12.75
N ALA A 703 23.60 -10.18 -13.51
CA ALA A 703 23.57 -10.30 -14.97
C ALA A 703 23.15 -11.70 -15.42
N LYS A 704 23.61 -12.74 -14.72
CA LYS A 704 23.21 -14.13 -15.03
C LYS A 704 21.77 -14.42 -14.63
N TRP A 705 21.26 -13.86 -13.54
CA TRP A 705 19.82 -13.90 -13.24
C TRP A 705 18.98 -13.22 -14.33
N ARG A 706 19.41 -12.07 -14.83
CA ARG A 706 18.72 -11.36 -15.91
C ARG A 706 18.70 -12.16 -17.23
N GLU A 707 19.79 -12.87 -17.55
CA GLU A 707 19.85 -13.78 -18.71
C GLU A 707 18.83 -14.94 -18.62
N MET A 708 18.41 -15.32 -17.41
CA MET A 708 17.41 -16.38 -17.18
C MET A 708 15.96 -15.89 -17.32
N GLY A 709 15.70 -14.57 -17.19
CA GLY A 709 14.36 -13.99 -17.20
C GLY A 709 13.78 -13.61 -18.57
N GLY A 710 14.48 -13.90 -19.67
CA GLY A 710 14.02 -13.55 -21.02
C GLY A 710 12.85 -14.42 -21.54
N PRO A 711 12.19 -14.03 -22.65
CA PRO A 711 11.06 -14.76 -23.27
C PRO A 711 11.38 -16.18 -23.77
N ALA A 712 12.63 -16.61 -23.63
CA ALA A 712 13.11 -17.97 -23.92
C ALA A 712 13.77 -18.59 -22.67
N ALA A 713 13.22 -18.32 -21.48
CA ALA A 713 13.64 -18.97 -20.24
C ALA A 713 13.39 -20.48 -20.39
N PRO A 714 14.43 -21.33 -20.44
CA PRO A 714 14.20 -22.76 -20.51
C PRO A 714 13.48 -23.18 -19.23
N SER A 715 12.34 -23.86 -19.39
CA SER A 715 11.62 -24.55 -18.30
C SER A 715 12.65 -25.15 -17.34
N PRO A 716 12.54 -24.93 -16.02
CA PRO A 716 13.55 -25.33 -15.06
C PRO A 716 14.07 -26.78 -15.13
N ASP A 717 13.41 -27.71 -15.83
CA ASP A 717 13.84 -29.12 -15.87
C ASP A 717 13.93 -29.81 -17.25
N THR A 718 14.07 -29.09 -18.37
CA THR A 718 14.49 -29.76 -19.62
C THR A 718 15.98 -29.54 -19.89
N PRO A 719 16.88 -30.48 -19.55
CA PRO A 719 18.18 -30.50 -20.19
C PRO A 719 17.92 -30.64 -21.68
N SER A 720 18.35 -29.66 -22.48
CA SER A 720 18.45 -29.85 -23.91
C SER A 720 19.43 -31.00 -24.13
N SER A 721 18.91 -32.19 -24.38
CA SER A 721 19.69 -33.35 -24.81
C SER A 721 20.44 -32.95 -26.08
N GLY A 722 21.76 -32.71 -25.99
CA GLY A 722 22.60 -32.58 -27.18
C GLY A 722 23.74 -31.56 -27.17
N VAL A 723 24.05 -30.87 -26.08
CA VAL A 723 25.25 -29.99 -26.06
C VAL A 723 26.43 -30.72 -25.41
N ASP A 724 27.46 -30.98 -26.21
CA ASP A 724 28.72 -31.59 -25.81
C ASP A 724 29.51 -30.64 -24.87
N PRO A 725 29.80 -31.06 -23.62
CA PRO A 725 30.49 -30.22 -22.63
C PRO A 725 31.97 -29.95 -22.96
N SER A 726 32.54 -30.55 -24.01
CA SER A 726 33.95 -30.41 -24.39
C SER A 726 34.29 -29.18 -25.24
N VAL A 727 33.30 -28.37 -25.66
CA VAL A 727 33.53 -27.19 -26.53
C VAL A 727 33.79 -25.92 -25.70
N PRO A 728 34.95 -25.25 -25.84
CA PRO A 728 35.20 -23.96 -25.20
C PRO A 728 34.22 -22.91 -25.72
N GLY A 729 33.31 -22.43 -24.85
CA GLY A 729 32.22 -21.51 -25.20
C GLY A 729 30.80 -22.09 -25.04
N ALA A 730 30.67 -23.39 -24.76
CA ALA A 730 29.39 -24.09 -24.61
C ALA A 730 28.83 -24.13 -23.17
N TRP A 731 29.11 -23.13 -22.33
CA TRP A 731 28.51 -23.11 -21.00
C TRP A 731 27.02 -22.84 -21.11
N SER A 732 26.19 -23.75 -20.59
CA SER A 732 24.76 -23.48 -20.44
C SER A 732 24.58 -22.24 -19.54
N ARG A 733 23.53 -21.44 -19.78
CA ARG A 733 23.22 -20.25 -18.96
C ARG A 733 23.18 -20.59 -17.46
N ARG A 734 22.70 -21.80 -17.13
CA ARG A 734 22.63 -22.35 -15.76
C ARG A 734 24.00 -22.59 -15.15
N GLN A 735 24.96 -23.11 -15.91
CA GLN A 735 26.32 -23.33 -15.39
C GLN A 735 26.97 -21.98 -15.01
N ARG A 736 26.86 -20.97 -15.88
CA ARG A 736 27.36 -19.60 -15.56
C ARG A 736 26.71 -19.03 -14.30
N LEU A 737 25.40 -19.21 -14.13
CA LEU A 737 24.69 -18.76 -12.93
C LEU A 737 25.20 -19.46 -11.68
N ARG A 738 25.39 -20.79 -11.74
CA ARG A 738 25.96 -21.58 -10.64
C ARG A 738 27.36 -21.14 -10.27
N ASP A 739 28.23 -20.91 -11.25
CA ASP A 739 29.62 -20.49 -11.00
C ASP A 739 29.68 -19.09 -10.37
N CYS A 740 28.87 -18.14 -10.88
CA CYS A 740 28.76 -16.80 -10.29
C CYS A 740 28.15 -16.84 -8.88
N SER A 741 27.13 -17.68 -8.67
CA SER A 741 26.51 -17.89 -7.35
C SER A 741 27.50 -18.49 -6.35
N ALA A 742 28.30 -19.47 -6.78
CA ALA A 742 29.35 -20.07 -5.99
C ALA A 742 30.43 -19.06 -5.58
N ALA A 743 30.91 -18.26 -6.52
CA ALA A 743 31.92 -17.23 -6.26
C ALA A 743 31.40 -16.17 -5.27
N LEU A 744 30.19 -15.67 -5.48
CA LEU A 744 29.55 -14.71 -4.58
C LEU A 744 29.30 -15.30 -3.19
N ARG A 745 28.80 -16.54 -3.12
CA ARG A 745 28.59 -17.28 -1.87
C ARG A 745 29.87 -17.41 -1.07
N LEU A 746 30.97 -17.85 -1.71
CA LEU A 746 32.25 -18.00 -1.03
C LEU A 746 32.77 -16.67 -0.48
N ALA A 747 32.67 -15.59 -1.27
CA ALA A 747 33.07 -14.26 -0.82
C ALA A 747 32.23 -13.78 0.37
N LEU A 748 30.90 -13.99 0.36
CA LEU A 748 30.01 -13.63 1.46
C LEU A 748 30.33 -14.41 2.73
N LEU A 749 30.46 -15.73 2.65
CA LEU A 749 30.68 -16.59 3.82
C LEU A 749 32.03 -16.35 4.51
N GLN A 750 33.01 -15.73 3.84
CA GLN A 750 34.31 -15.39 4.45
C GLN A 750 34.24 -14.18 5.38
N VAL A 751 33.30 -13.27 5.15
CA VAL A 751 33.24 -11.95 5.80
C VAL A 751 31.95 -11.73 6.59
N ALA A 752 30.93 -12.55 6.33
CA ALA A 752 29.63 -12.46 6.98
C ALA A 752 29.69 -12.92 8.44
N PHE A 753 29.01 -12.18 9.31
CA PHE A 753 28.73 -12.57 10.68
C PHE A 753 27.23 -12.33 10.99
N PRO A 754 26.63 -13.07 11.93
CA PRO A 754 25.21 -12.90 12.25
C PRO A 754 24.96 -11.51 12.86
N ALA A 755 23.87 -10.85 12.46
CA ALA A 755 23.48 -9.59 13.07
C ALA A 755 22.81 -9.84 14.42
N GLY A 756 23.39 -9.27 15.50
CA GLY A 756 22.88 -9.44 16.86
C GLY A 756 23.01 -10.86 17.44
N ASP A 757 22.44 -11.07 18.63
CA ASP A 757 22.37 -12.39 19.27
C ASP A 757 21.08 -13.11 18.85
N GLY A 758 21.20 -14.02 17.87
CA GLY A 758 20.06 -14.74 17.30
C GLY A 758 19.23 -15.52 18.31
N ALA A 759 19.82 -15.95 19.45
CA ALA A 759 19.11 -16.68 20.50
C ALA A 759 18.18 -15.76 21.31
N VAL A 760 18.61 -14.52 21.57
CA VAL A 760 17.79 -13.50 22.26
C VAL A 760 16.62 -13.09 21.37
N TRP A 761 16.86 -12.93 20.07
CA TRP A 761 15.84 -12.51 19.11
C TRP A 761 14.72 -13.54 18.94
N GLN A 762 15.06 -14.81 18.78
CA GLN A 762 14.08 -15.91 18.71
C GLN A 762 13.27 -16.09 20.00
N SER A 763 13.76 -15.59 21.14
CA SER A 763 13.06 -15.68 22.43
C SER A 763 12.02 -14.58 22.66
N HIS A 764 12.09 -13.46 21.95
CA HIS A 764 11.14 -12.34 22.09
C HIS A 764 9.80 -12.60 21.40
N ILE A 765 9.73 -13.60 20.52
CA ILE A 765 8.50 -14.01 19.84
C ILE A 765 8.15 -15.40 20.35
N ALA A 766 7.01 -15.52 21.03
CA ALA A 766 6.48 -16.82 21.41
C ALA A 766 6.15 -17.59 20.13
N VAL A 767 7.07 -18.44 19.65
CA VAL A 767 6.88 -19.32 18.49
C VAL A 767 5.58 -20.14 18.59
N SER A 768 5.08 -20.37 19.80
CA SER A 768 3.79 -21.00 20.09
C SER A 768 2.54 -20.22 19.65
N GLN A 769 2.68 -18.94 19.29
CA GLN A 769 1.61 -18.05 18.82
C GLN A 769 1.58 -17.87 17.29
N LEU A 770 2.55 -18.41 16.55
CA LEU A 770 2.53 -18.38 15.09
C LEU A 770 1.44 -19.32 14.58
N ASP A 771 0.42 -18.76 13.95
CA ASP A 771 -0.66 -19.52 13.32
C ASP A 771 -0.14 -20.20 12.05
N ALA A 772 -0.60 -21.42 11.74
CA ALA A 772 -0.04 -22.25 10.66
C ALA A 772 -0.20 -21.64 9.25
N ASN A 773 -1.01 -20.59 9.11
CA ASN A 773 -1.26 -19.89 7.85
C ASN A 773 -0.28 -18.72 7.61
N PHE A 774 0.49 -18.34 8.62
CA PHE A 774 1.29 -17.13 8.61
C PHE A 774 2.75 -17.43 8.28
N THR A 775 3.05 -17.89 7.05
CA THR A 775 4.36 -17.68 6.37
C THR A 775 4.61 -18.58 5.15
N VAL A 776 5.11 -17.96 4.09
CA VAL A 776 5.90 -18.63 3.05
C VAL A 776 7.30 -18.93 3.61
N GLY A 777 7.76 -20.18 3.55
CA GLY A 777 9.14 -20.56 3.95
C GLY A 777 9.27 -21.26 5.31
N TYR A 778 8.21 -21.40 6.09
CA TYR A 778 8.21 -22.31 7.24
C TYR A 778 7.92 -23.75 6.80
N ALA A 779 8.55 -24.73 7.45
CA ALA A 779 8.04 -26.09 7.41
C ALA A 779 6.60 -26.09 7.92
N GLN A 780 5.68 -26.82 7.27
CA GLN A 780 4.28 -26.89 7.68
C GLN A 780 4.19 -27.08 9.20
N VAL A 781 3.79 -26.04 9.92
CA VAL A 781 3.41 -26.23 11.32
C VAL A 781 2.21 -27.16 11.25
N PRO A 782 2.28 -28.38 11.81
CA PRO A 782 1.19 -29.34 11.67
C PRO A 782 -0.09 -28.65 12.11
N GLN A 783 -1.09 -28.61 11.21
CA GLN A 783 -2.39 -27.98 11.49
C GLN A 783 -2.83 -28.39 12.89
N ARG A 784 -3.20 -27.40 13.72
CA ARG A 784 -3.84 -27.67 15.01
C ARG A 784 -5.04 -28.57 14.71
N ARG A 785 -4.93 -29.86 15.04
CA ARG A 785 -6.04 -30.82 14.88
C ARG A 785 -7.23 -30.25 15.65
N ALA A 786 -8.33 -29.97 14.95
CA ALA A 786 -9.60 -29.71 15.60
C ALA A 786 -9.89 -30.88 16.54
N VAL A 787 -9.94 -30.61 17.85
CA VAL A 787 -10.17 -31.63 18.85
C VAL A 787 -11.63 -32.07 18.72
N ALA A 788 -11.85 -33.30 18.25
CA ALA A 788 -13.17 -33.92 18.32
C ALA A 788 -13.58 -34.08 19.79
N PHE A 789 -14.73 -33.52 20.17
CA PHE A 789 -15.33 -33.65 21.50
C PHE A 789 -15.70 -35.12 21.78
N GLY A 790 -14.74 -35.91 22.27
CA GLY A 790 -15.00 -37.32 22.60
C GLY A 790 -13.90 -38.04 23.40
N GLY A 791 -12.77 -37.41 23.68
CA GLY A 791 -11.70 -38.00 24.50
C GLY A 791 -11.84 -37.62 25.98
N ARG A 792 -11.60 -38.57 26.90
CA ARG A 792 -11.47 -38.27 28.34
C ARG A 792 -10.16 -37.52 28.59
N ILE A 793 -10.23 -36.46 29.40
CA ILE A 793 -9.05 -35.77 29.95
C ILE A 793 -8.28 -36.80 30.80
N GLY A 794 -7.04 -37.12 30.42
CA GLY A 794 -6.13 -38.08 31.05
C GLY A 794 -5.50 -39.14 30.12
N ASP A 795 -5.96 -39.31 28.88
CA ASP A 795 -5.42 -40.31 27.93
C ASP A 795 -4.00 -39.96 27.40
N PRO A 796 -2.95 -40.74 27.73
CA PRO A 796 -1.58 -40.51 27.26
C PRO A 796 -1.38 -40.85 25.77
N SER A 797 -2.31 -41.56 25.14
CA SER A 797 -2.30 -41.79 23.69
C SER A 797 -2.84 -40.61 22.88
N LYS A 798 -3.45 -39.61 23.56
CA LYS A 798 -4.03 -38.39 22.97
C LYS A 798 -3.85 -37.18 23.92
N PRO A 799 -2.64 -36.59 24.01
CA PRO A 799 -2.42 -35.43 24.89
C PRO A 799 -3.23 -34.21 24.42
N TYR A 800 -4.04 -33.62 25.32
CA TYR A 800 -4.74 -32.35 25.10
C TYR A 800 -3.83 -31.18 25.48
N VAL A 801 -3.76 -30.19 24.59
CA VAL A 801 -3.17 -28.88 24.90
C VAL A 801 -4.33 -27.96 25.25
N VAL A 802 -4.41 -27.54 26.52
CA VAL A 802 -5.33 -26.47 26.94
C VAL A 802 -4.65 -25.15 26.60
N ALA A 803 -5.21 -24.40 25.65
CA ALA A 803 -4.80 -23.02 25.40
C ALA A 803 -5.41 -22.12 26.47
N PHE A 804 -4.57 -21.54 27.33
CA PHE A 804 -4.95 -20.37 28.11
C PHE A 804 -4.75 -19.15 27.22
N THR A 805 -5.84 -18.49 26.82
CA THR A 805 -5.81 -17.11 26.38
C THR A 805 -5.80 -16.25 27.65
N PRO A 806 -4.75 -15.49 27.98
CA PRO A 806 -4.93 -14.38 28.90
C PRO A 806 -5.84 -13.37 28.19
N ALA A 807 -6.92 -12.95 28.83
CA ALA A 807 -7.70 -11.82 28.36
C ALA A 807 -6.78 -10.60 28.23
N LEU A 808 -6.82 -9.92 27.08
CA LEU A 808 -6.25 -8.58 26.92
C LEU A 808 -6.88 -7.68 27.99
N PRO A 809 -6.10 -6.93 28.79
CA PRO A 809 -6.68 -5.86 29.59
C PRO A 809 -7.09 -4.73 28.65
N LEU A 810 -8.39 -4.67 28.35
CA LEU A 810 -9.05 -3.43 27.98
C LEU A 810 -9.33 -2.65 29.28
N ASN A 811 -8.99 -1.37 29.27
CA ASN A 811 -9.14 -0.33 30.31
C ASN A 811 -8.02 -0.23 31.37
N ASP A 812 -7.13 0.75 31.20
CA ASP A 812 -7.21 2.07 31.88
C ASP A 812 -6.41 3.13 31.11
#